data_AF-A0A0W0FS81-F1
#
_entry.id   AF-A0A0W0FS81-F1
#
_cell.length_a   1.000
_cell.length_b   1.000
_cell.length_c   1.000
_cell.angle_alpha   90.00
_cell.angle_beta   90.00
_cell.angle_gamma   90.00
#
_symmetry.space_group_name_H-M   'P 1'
#
loop_
_entity.id
_entity.type
_entity.pdbx_description
1 polymer ?
#
loop_
_entity_poly.entity_id
_entity_poly.type
_entity_poly.pdbx_seq_one_letter_code
_entity_poly.pdbx_strand_id
1 'polypeptide(L)'
;MGFTPKITHCSGGYPASAPITIKVLGFSTYILTYTYAFGTHSLSLTLLKTHPEECPKYPTLQTLSCNIGAGPVGALIAYQLARYGCRPLLIEQEDKTLSNPYGRACTLWPRTIELLDQLDLAERLLQTGVVTRTGLHFYEGRRVKGGLMYGSRMDKLGDTFFKFALHLRQKLTEDEFTAAFQEYGFNLHMRHAIESYALDEVAIDEYPIRVQIKDLTHDHVVQVKTRYLIGADGGKSTVRKLAKIPFDGEYTKNRWIRMDAKVKTNMPNPRCLNSIDSRSHGQILWCPTDNGLTRIGYVFSQTLLEKYGGVEGVTREVAMEEAKKAIEPFELEFEDMQWFTIYGIGQRIARSFSDVGNGVFLAGDACHTHSSGSAQGLNTGIHDAVNLAWKLALRIHGIAKGSLLASYDEERRSVVQQVIDNDKTISTLISGEYPPRFQGRTESIRDILTEWFDDMNMQAFTLGLGISYPSNAINREVNGPSRATLNPGERGPDVYLTSIGTGDPIRLQKVLKNDAKFSVVIFAGNPSHTCSAYSVFTGALPPFIQSFPARAFKWFTITSVSGNGGQEVLGMTPIGKVYFDENVKAHEIYGVDIQKGAVVVFRPDGWVGTVVELNERGFEGEAGTTMLTFAGFVALALSIASVSAQQTVPAWGQCGGIGYNGPTTCVSGWTCVKQNDYYSQCLQGTATSSTTLPPSTTAGTSTTAGPSTTAAPPASTGFVKTSGQRFTLNGSKFTVVGSNSYWVGLSGLSTTDMNKAFADIAATGATVVRTWGFNEVTNSPGVPYYQRWSGSTPTVNTGADGLQNFDKVVAAAKANGIRLIVALTNNWADYGGMDVYVNQIVGNGQPHDLFYTNAKVISAFKNYINTFVSRYKNEPTIMAWELANEPRCKGSTGTTSGTCTTATITKWATDISAYIKSIDSNHLVALGDEGFFNKPGSASYPYQGSEGIDFDANLKISTLDFATAHAKSWGESANPTNWGAQWITDHAASQKAANKPVILEEFGVTNSQSSTYTTWLSTVASWVYVEHWPEDQR
;
A
#
# COMPACT_ATOMS: atom_id res chain seq x y z
N MET A 1 41.20 52.56 -3.25
CA MET A 1 41.41 51.29 -3.98
C MET A 1 40.41 50.30 -3.40
N GLY A 2 39.51 49.66 -4.14
CA GLY A 2 39.46 49.50 -5.60
C GLY A 2 39.12 48.05 -5.95
N PHE A 3 38.07 47.49 -5.35
CA PHE A 3 37.58 46.14 -5.63
C PHE A 3 36.06 46.16 -5.79
N THR A 4 35.62 46.64 -6.96
CA THR A 4 34.29 46.29 -7.47
C THR A 4 34.37 44.82 -7.92
N PRO A 5 33.59 43.88 -7.35
CA PRO A 5 33.59 42.52 -7.88
C PRO A 5 33.06 42.57 -9.32
N LYS A 6 33.86 42.14 -10.29
CA LYS A 6 33.33 41.82 -11.62
C LYS A 6 32.41 40.61 -11.46
N ILE A 7 31.12 40.88 -11.26
CA ILE A 7 30.09 39.87 -11.53
C ILE A 7 30.06 39.71 -13.04
N THR A 8 30.81 38.74 -13.54
CA THR A 8 30.69 38.29 -14.92
C THR A 8 29.28 37.73 -15.08
N HIS A 9 28.38 38.50 -15.70
CA HIS A 9 27.08 37.97 -16.13
C HIS A 9 27.36 36.73 -16.98
N CYS A 10 26.82 35.57 -16.59
CA CYS A 10 26.83 34.40 -17.45
C CYS A 10 25.81 34.61 -18.57
N SER A 11 26.15 35.46 -19.54
CA SER A 11 25.36 35.80 -20.73
C SER A 11 25.45 34.68 -21.77
N GLY A 12 25.04 33.48 -21.36
CA GLY A 12 25.01 32.26 -22.16
C GLY A 12 23.57 31.77 -22.38
N GLY A 13 22.82 32.44 -23.24
CA GLY A 13 21.66 31.86 -23.93
C GLY A 13 20.33 31.72 -23.17
N TYR A 14 20.20 32.10 -21.90
CA TYR A 14 18.92 31.98 -21.18
C TYR A 14 17.99 33.18 -21.40
N PRO A 15 16.67 32.97 -21.66
CA PRO A 15 15.70 34.05 -21.70
C PRO A 15 15.52 34.68 -20.31
N ALA A 16 15.64 36.02 -20.26
CA ALA A 16 15.61 36.78 -19.01
C ALA A 16 14.17 36.97 -18.50
N SER A 17 13.66 36.03 -17.69
CA SER A 17 12.35 36.18 -17.04
C SER A 17 12.20 35.54 -15.64
N ALA A 18 13.22 34.85 -15.11
CA ALA A 18 13.19 34.29 -13.75
C ALA A 18 13.80 35.26 -12.71
N PRO A 19 13.13 35.54 -11.58
CA PRO A 19 13.69 36.36 -10.51
C PRO A 19 14.85 35.63 -9.80
N ILE A 20 15.98 36.31 -9.63
CA ILE A 20 17.18 35.78 -8.97
C ILE A 20 17.29 36.39 -7.57
N THR A 21 17.44 35.55 -6.54
CA THR A 21 17.77 36.00 -5.19
C THR A 21 19.20 35.56 -4.84
N ILE A 22 20.04 36.50 -4.41
CA ILE A 22 21.43 36.27 -4.01
C ILE A 22 21.55 36.49 -2.50
N LYS A 23 22.10 35.51 -1.77
CA LYS A 23 22.42 35.65 -0.35
C LYS A 23 23.91 35.39 -0.12
N VAL A 24 24.60 36.39 0.42
CA VAL A 24 26.04 36.33 0.73
C VAL A 24 26.21 35.78 2.15
N LEU A 25 27.09 34.79 2.33
CA LEU A 25 27.35 34.17 3.63
C LEU A 25 28.78 34.35 4.16
N GLY A 26 29.66 35.00 3.38
CA GLY A 26 31.03 35.32 3.78
C GLY A 26 31.87 35.85 2.61
N PHE A 27 33.15 36.15 2.86
CA PHE A 27 34.05 36.77 1.88
C PHE A 27 34.30 35.97 0.59
N SER A 28 33.96 34.67 0.56
CA SER A 28 34.23 33.77 -0.58
C SER A 28 33.05 32.87 -0.99
N THR A 29 31.87 33.01 -0.38
CA THR A 29 30.77 32.03 -0.53
C THR A 29 29.43 32.70 -0.81
N TYR A 30 28.78 32.27 -1.91
CA TYR A 30 27.50 32.79 -2.39
C TYR A 30 26.48 31.66 -2.51
N ILE A 31 25.23 31.93 -2.13
CA ILE A 31 24.08 31.12 -2.53
C ILE A 31 23.35 31.85 -3.66
N LEU A 32 23.21 31.16 -4.79
CA LEU A 32 22.35 31.53 -5.91
C LEU A 32 21.12 30.63 -5.88
N THR A 33 19.94 31.23 -5.71
CA THR A 33 18.66 30.53 -5.80
C THR A 33 17.99 30.88 -7.12
N TYR A 34 17.74 29.85 -7.94
CA TYR A 34 16.95 29.94 -9.16
C TYR A 34 15.58 29.29 -8.92
N THR A 35 14.52 29.99 -9.32
CA THR A 35 13.16 29.44 -9.34
C THR A 35 12.80 29.11 -10.78
N TYR A 36 12.91 27.84 -11.15
CA TYR A 36 12.38 27.33 -12.42
C TYR A 36 10.98 26.76 -12.19
N ALA A 37 10.02 27.19 -13.01
CA ALA A 37 8.65 26.69 -12.96
C ALA A 37 8.55 25.34 -13.69
N PHE A 38 8.51 24.25 -12.92
CA PHE A 38 8.17 22.92 -13.45
C PHE A 38 6.65 22.73 -13.29
N GLY A 39 5.88 23.30 -14.23
CA GLY A 39 4.43 23.32 -14.15
C GLY A 39 3.92 24.03 -12.90
N THR A 40 3.06 23.37 -12.12
CA THR A 40 2.42 23.90 -10.90
C THR A 40 3.30 23.83 -9.64
N HIS A 41 4.58 23.46 -9.75
CA HIS A 41 5.50 23.37 -8.61
C HIS A 41 6.76 24.22 -8.79
N SER A 42 7.10 24.98 -7.75
CA SER A 42 8.36 25.72 -7.64
C SER A 42 9.45 24.83 -7.04
N LEU A 43 10.43 24.42 -7.84
CA LEU A 43 11.64 23.75 -7.36
C LEU A 43 12.68 24.80 -6.95
N SER A 44 13.17 24.71 -5.71
CA SER A 44 14.27 25.56 -5.22
C SER A 44 15.61 24.96 -5.62
N LEU A 45 16.28 25.56 -6.61
CA LEU A 45 17.68 25.22 -6.92
C LEU A 45 18.61 25.85 -5.87
N THR A 46 19.40 25.04 -5.18
CA THR A 46 20.46 25.52 -4.28
C THR A 46 21.83 25.31 -4.92
N LEU A 47 22.43 26.38 -5.44
CA LEU A 47 23.82 26.36 -5.88
C LEU A 47 24.75 26.79 -4.74
N LEU A 48 25.51 25.84 -4.20
CA LEU A 48 26.68 26.08 -3.35
C LEU A 48 27.89 26.36 -4.24
N LYS A 49 28.52 27.54 -4.10
CA LYS A 49 29.70 27.93 -4.89
C LYS A 49 30.93 28.10 -3.99
N THR A 50 32.02 27.40 -4.31
CA THR A 50 33.31 27.51 -3.62
C THR A 50 34.42 28.15 -4.47
N HIS A 51 34.31 28.18 -5.81
CA HIS A 51 35.31 28.80 -6.70
C HIS A 51 34.68 29.65 -7.83
N PRO A 52 35.39 30.66 -8.37
CA PRO A 52 34.78 31.66 -9.25
C PRO A 52 34.58 31.23 -10.72
N GLU A 53 35.37 30.28 -11.23
CA GLU A 53 35.66 30.21 -12.69
C GLU A 53 34.74 29.35 -13.55
N GLU A 54 33.90 28.50 -12.97
CA GLU A 54 32.89 27.73 -13.74
C GLU A 54 31.46 28.21 -13.45
N CYS A 55 30.72 28.51 -14.52
CA CYS A 55 29.27 28.72 -14.50
C CYS A 55 28.63 27.42 -15.02
N PRO A 56 27.79 26.72 -14.24
CA PRO A 56 27.22 25.44 -14.67
C PRO A 56 26.34 25.65 -15.91
N LYS A 57 26.57 24.84 -16.95
CA LYS A 57 25.89 24.96 -18.25
C LYS A 57 24.39 24.60 -18.22
N TYR A 58 23.89 24.01 -17.14
CA TYR A 58 22.50 23.53 -17.02
C TYR A 58 22.01 23.59 -15.56
N PRO A 59 20.70 23.80 -15.31
CA PRO A 59 20.11 23.61 -13.98
C PRO A 59 20.29 22.14 -13.55
N THR A 60 20.61 21.90 -12.27
CA THR A 60 20.88 20.56 -11.73
C THR A 60 19.87 20.16 -10.66
N LEU A 61 19.29 18.96 -10.81
CA LEU A 61 18.44 18.27 -9.83
C LEU A 61 19.19 17.10 -9.18
N GLN A 62 18.71 16.61 -8.02
CA GLN A 62 19.20 15.40 -7.36
C GLN A 62 18.04 14.44 -7.04
N THR A 63 18.23 13.15 -7.33
CA THR A 63 17.26 12.08 -7.07
C THR A 63 17.97 10.79 -6.66
N LEU A 64 17.33 9.90 -5.89
CA LEU A 64 17.94 8.61 -5.55
C LEU A 64 17.89 7.62 -6.72
N SER A 65 16.87 7.76 -7.57
CA SER A 65 16.64 6.92 -8.75
C SER A 65 16.10 7.78 -9.89
N CYS A 66 16.61 7.57 -11.11
CA CYS A 66 16.11 8.22 -12.32
C CYS A 66 15.61 7.12 -13.27
N ASN A 67 14.29 7.07 -13.48
CA ASN A 67 13.59 6.05 -14.23
C ASN A 67 13.17 6.64 -15.57
N ILE A 68 13.71 6.09 -16.66
CA ILE A 68 13.49 6.57 -18.02
C ILE A 68 12.44 5.68 -18.70
N GLY A 69 11.34 6.29 -19.16
CA GLY A 69 10.20 5.63 -19.78
C GLY A 69 9.10 5.29 -18.77
N ALA A 70 7.88 5.75 -19.02
CA ALA A 70 6.70 5.51 -18.17
C ALA A 70 5.72 4.51 -18.81
N GLY A 71 6.24 3.55 -19.57
CA GLY A 71 5.53 2.30 -19.82
C GLY A 71 5.30 1.52 -18.50
N PRO A 72 4.62 0.36 -18.56
CA PRO A 72 4.14 -0.33 -17.36
C PRO A 72 5.27 -0.69 -16.40
N VAL A 73 6.42 -1.08 -16.95
CA VAL A 73 7.62 -1.48 -16.22
C VAL A 73 8.23 -0.30 -15.46
N GLY A 74 8.44 0.85 -16.12
CA GLY A 74 9.05 2.02 -15.49
C GLY A 74 8.14 2.67 -14.44
N ALA A 75 6.84 2.75 -14.73
CA ALA A 75 5.82 3.18 -13.76
C ALA A 75 5.75 2.24 -12.54
N LEU A 76 5.78 0.91 -12.74
CA LEU A 76 5.75 -0.05 -11.64
C LEU A 76 7.03 -0.05 -10.79
N ILE A 77 8.20 0.22 -11.37
CA ILE A 77 9.44 0.43 -10.60
C ILE A 77 9.34 1.74 -9.79
N ALA A 78 8.84 2.82 -10.38
CA ALA A 78 8.65 4.09 -9.68
C ALA A 78 7.64 3.99 -8.52
N TYR A 79 6.49 3.36 -8.76
CA TYR A 79 5.48 3.02 -7.75
C TYR A 79 6.10 2.27 -6.57
N GLN A 80 6.81 1.17 -6.84
CA GLN A 80 7.42 0.36 -5.79
C GLN A 80 8.47 1.14 -5.01
N LEU A 81 9.35 1.89 -5.68
CA LEU A 81 10.35 2.72 -4.99
C LEU A 81 9.68 3.77 -4.09
N ALA A 82 8.61 4.43 -4.54
CA ALA A 82 7.83 5.37 -3.74
C ALA A 82 7.14 4.68 -2.54
N ARG A 83 6.48 3.53 -2.76
CA ARG A 83 5.89 2.66 -1.72
C ARG A 83 6.91 2.24 -0.68
N TYR A 84 8.16 1.98 -1.07
CA TYR A 84 9.26 1.68 -0.17
C TYR A 84 9.94 2.94 0.40
N GLY A 85 9.32 4.12 0.31
CA GLY A 85 9.84 5.37 0.90
C GLY A 85 11.14 5.87 0.27
N CYS A 86 11.42 5.50 -0.97
CA CYS A 86 12.49 6.10 -1.78
C CYS A 86 11.94 7.33 -2.53
N ARG A 87 12.83 8.10 -3.16
CA ARG A 87 12.48 9.24 -4.01
C ARG A 87 12.92 8.97 -5.45
N PRO A 88 12.06 8.36 -6.29
CA PRO A 88 12.34 8.19 -7.71
C PRO A 88 11.89 9.42 -8.51
N LEU A 89 12.59 9.69 -9.61
CA LEU A 89 12.17 10.57 -10.69
C LEU A 89 11.70 9.69 -11.86
N LEU A 90 10.47 9.87 -12.33
CA LEU A 90 9.94 9.15 -13.50
C LEU A 90 9.76 10.13 -14.67
N ILE A 91 10.43 9.86 -15.78
CA ILE A 91 10.32 10.66 -17.02
C ILE A 91 9.80 9.84 -18.19
N GLU A 92 9.18 10.52 -19.15
CA GLU A 92 8.65 9.95 -20.38
C GLU A 92 8.87 10.94 -21.53
N GLN A 93 9.31 10.45 -22.69
CA GLN A 93 9.54 11.30 -23.87
C GLN A 93 8.24 11.66 -24.58
N GLU A 94 7.25 10.76 -24.55
CA GLU A 94 5.96 10.96 -25.22
C GLU A 94 5.01 11.79 -24.34
N ASP A 95 3.98 12.36 -24.96
CA ASP A 95 2.82 12.90 -24.25
C ASP A 95 1.72 11.84 -24.15
N LYS A 96 1.60 11.20 -22.99
CA LYS A 96 0.61 10.15 -22.72
C LYS A 96 -0.83 10.68 -22.56
N THR A 97 -1.04 12.00 -22.59
CA THR A 97 -2.39 12.60 -22.62
C THR A 97 -2.99 12.62 -24.04
N LEU A 98 -2.15 12.52 -25.07
CA LEU A 98 -2.60 12.56 -26.47
C LEU A 98 -3.11 11.19 -26.94
N SER A 99 -4.08 11.21 -27.86
CA SER A 99 -4.75 10.02 -28.37
C SER A 99 -3.85 9.21 -29.33
N ASN A 100 -3.27 8.10 -28.86
CA ASN A 100 -3.40 6.75 -29.46
C ASN A 100 -2.58 5.60 -28.73
N PRO A 101 -2.62 5.42 -27.39
CA PRO A 101 -1.55 4.71 -26.67
C PRO A 101 -1.85 3.25 -26.23
N TYR A 102 -2.87 2.57 -26.75
CA TYR A 102 -3.40 1.32 -26.16
C TYR A 102 -2.44 0.12 -26.09
N GLY A 103 -1.33 0.14 -26.83
CA GLY A 103 -0.21 -0.79 -26.69
C GLY A 103 -0.49 -2.24 -27.13
N ARG A 104 0.59 -3.00 -27.30
CA ARG A 104 0.56 -4.36 -27.87
C ARG A 104 0.20 -5.45 -26.85
N ALA A 105 0.40 -5.20 -25.56
CA ALA A 105 0.03 -6.12 -24.50
C ALA A 105 -1.45 -5.99 -24.10
N CYS A 106 -2.03 -7.09 -23.62
CA CYS A 106 -3.41 -7.14 -23.13
C CYS A 106 -3.69 -8.18 -22.05
N THR A 107 -2.79 -9.12 -21.75
CA THR A 107 -3.09 -10.30 -20.92
C THR A 107 -2.09 -10.40 -19.78
N LEU A 108 -2.59 -10.55 -18.56
CA LEU A 108 -1.82 -10.85 -17.36
C LEU A 108 -2.12 -12.29 -16.91
N TRP A 109 -1.05 -13.03 -16.63
CA TRP A 109 -1.08 -14.42 -16.18
C TRP A 109 -1.07 -14.53 -14.65
N PRO A 110 -1.50 -15.67 -14.07
CA PRO A 110 -1.68 -15.82 -12.62
C PRO A 110 -0.53 -15.31 -11.75
N ARG A 111 0.73 -15.70 -12.04
CA ARG A 111 1.87 -15.23 -11.24
C ARG A 111 2.06 -13.71 -11.28
N THR A 112 1.79 -13.09 -12.42
CA THR A 112 1.87 -11.65 -12.57
C THR A 112 0.79 -10.95 -11.74
N ILE A 113 -0.44 -11.51 -11.72
CA ILE A 113 -1.52 -10.98 -10.90
C ILE A 113 -1.19 -11.11 -9.41
N GLU A 114 -0.54 -12.19 -8.99
CA GLU A 114 -0.09 -12.39 -7.60
C GLU A 114 1.01 -11.41 -7.16
N LEU A 115 2.01 -11.17 -8.01
CA LEU A 115 3.03 -10.14 -7.76
C LEU A 115 2.37 -8.75 -7.59
N LEU A 116 1.33 -8.46 -8.38
CA LEU A 116 0.56 -7.22 -8.28
C LEU A 116 -0.39 -7.23 -7.06
N ASP A 117 -0.87 -8.38 -6.59
CA ASP A 117 -1.69 -8.51 -5.38
C ASP A 117 -0.85 -8.32 -4.10
N GLN A 118 0.40 -8.80 -4.10
CA GLN A 118 1.37 -8.47 -3.05
C GLN A 118 1.69 -6.96 -3.00
N LEU A 119 1.44 -6.23 -4.11
CA LEU A 119 1.62 -4.79 -4.27
C LEU A 119 0.34 -3.96 -4.17
N ASP A 120 -0.82 -4.56 -3.85
CA ASP A 120 -2.13 -3.89 -3.77
C ASP A 120 -2.67 -3.31 -5.11
N LEU A 121 -2.11 -3.75 -6.25
CA LEU A 121 -2.50 -3.31 -7.59
C LEU A 121 -3.47 -4.25 -8.32
N ALA A 122 -3.50 -5.54 -7.95
CA ALA A 122 -4.34 -6.54 -8.64
C ALA A 122 -5.83 -6.19 -8.63
N GLU A 123 -6.34 -5.69 -7.49
CA GLU A 123 -7.75 -5.31 -7.36
C GLU A 123 -8.11 -4.13 -8.26
N ARG A 124 -7.25 -3.11 -8.35
CA ARG A 124 -7.46 -1.93 -9.19
C ARG A 124 -7.60 -2.33 -10.67
N LEU A 125 -6.74 -3.25 -11.14
CA LEU A 125 -6.84 -3.79 -12.51
C LEU A 125 -8.07 -4.69 -12.73
N LEU A 126 -8.56 -5.39 -11.69
CA LEU A 126 -9.74 -6.25 -11.77
C LEU A 126 -11.05 -5.46 -11.93
N GLN A 127 -11.11 -4.22 -11.46
CA GLN A 127 -12.30 -3.37 -11.60
C GLN A 127 -12.57 -2.92 -13.05
N THR A 128 -11.54 -2.91 -13.92
CA THR A 128 -11.67 -2.49 -15.34
C THR A 128 -11.38 -3.61 -16.34
N GLY A 129 -10.55 -4.59 -15.96
CA GLY A 129 -10.16 -5.70 -16.84
C GLY A 129 -11.21 -6.80 -16.96
N VAL A 130 -11.12 -7.58 -18.04
CA VAL A 130 -11.98 -8.73 -18.29
C VAL A 130 -11.27 -10.01 -17.83
N VAL A 131 -11.85 -10.66 -16.83
CA VAL A 131 -11.39 -11.97 -16.38
C VAL A 131 -11.91 -13.06 -17.30
N THR A 132 -11.03 -13.92 -17.83
CA THR A 132 -11.45 -15.20 -18.42
C THR A 132 -10.94 -16.37 -17.55
N ARG A 133 -11.81 -17.37 -17.34
CA ARG A 133 -11.48 -18.65 -16.68
C ARG A 133 -11.44 -19.84 -17.63
N THR A 134 -11.80 -19.60 -18.89
CA THR A 134 -11.82 -20.61 -19.94
C THR A 134 -11.43 -19.98 -21.27
N GLY A 135 -10.95 -20.83 -22.15
CA GLY A 135 -10.72 -20.53 -23.56
C GLY A 135 -11.32 -21.62 -24.42
N LEU A 136 -11.55 -21.33 -25.68
CA LEU A 136 -11.93 -22.31 -26.70
C LEU A 136 -10.91 -22.33 -27.83
N HIS A 137 -10.76 -23.50 -28.44
CA HIS A 137 -9.91 -23.68 -29.61
C HIS A 137 -10.75 -24.17 -30.79
N PHE A 138 -10.57 -23.55 -31.95
CA PHE A 138 -11.39 -23.79 -33.13
C PHE A 138 -10.54 -24.06 -34.37
N TYR A 139 -11.00 -25.01 -35.19
CA TYR A 139 -10.49 -25.28 -36.53
C TYR A 139 -11.65 -25.63 -37.45
N GLU A 140 -11.70 -25.04 -38.66
CA GLU A 140 -12.80 -25.21 -39.63
C GLU A 140 -14.20 -25.01 -39.01
N GLY A 141 -14.35 -24.01 -38.14
CA GLY A 141 -15.61 -23.68 -37.45
C GLY A 141 -16.02 -24.64 -36.32
N ARG A 142 -15.23 -25.70 -36.07
CA ARG A 142 -15.52 -26.71 -35.05
C ARG A 142 -14.60 -26.54 -33.85
N ARG A 143 -15.14 -26.77 -32.64
CA ARG A 143 -14.32 -26.81 -31.43
C ARG A 143 -13.43 -28.05 -31.44
N VAL A 144 -12.14 -27.88 -31.21
CA VAL A 144 -11.12 -28.95 -31.13
C VAL A 144 -10.37 -28.90 -29.79
N LYS A 145 -9.48 -29.86 -29.54
CA LYS A 145 -8.54 -29.85 -28.40
C LYS A 145 -7.24 -29.12 -28.82
N GLY A 146 -6.55 -28.50 -27.87
CA GLY A 146 -5.29 -27.77 -28.10
C GLY A 146 -5.42 -26.26 -27.99
N GLY A 147 -4.46 -25.51 -28.52
CA GLY A 147 -4.46 -24.04 -28.50
C GLY A 147 -4.31 -23.43 -27.10
N LEU A 148 -4.71 -22.16 -26.94
CA LEU A 148 -4.54 -21.36 -25.71
C LEU A 148 -5.54 -21.74 -24.58
N MET A 149 -5.92 -23.02 -24.48
CA MET A 149 -6.88 -23.58 -23.51
C MET A 149 -6.28 -23.71 -22.09
N TYR A 150 -6.06 -22.60 -21.38
CA TYR A 150 -5.57 -22.65 -19.98
C TYR A 150 -6.67 -23.09 -18.98
N GLY A 151 -7.96 -22.87 -19.29
CA GLY A 151 -9.06 -23.02 -18.32
C GLY A 151 -9.21 -24.42 -17.71
N SER A 152 -9.15 -25.47 -18.53
CA SER A 152 -9.23 -26.87 -18.06
C SER A 152 -7.94 -27.39 -17.43
N ARG A 153 -6.97 -26.49 -17.18
CA ARG A 153 -5.61 -26.82 -16.72
C ARG A 153 -5.22 -26.08 -15.43
N MET A 154 -5.91 -24.99 -15.09
CA MET A 154 -5.76 -24.29 -13.79
C MET A 154 -6.09 -25.20 -12.59
N ASP A 155 -6.93 -26.21 -12.78
CA ASP A 155 -7.26 -27.17 -11.72
C ASP A 155 -6.09 -28.09 -11.36
N LYS A 156 -5.16 -28.33 -12.29
CA LYS A 156 -3.95 -29.13 -12.06
C LYS A 156 -2.81 -28.33 -11.43
N LEU A 157 -2.69 -27.06 -11.79
CA LEU A 157 -1.73 -26.09 -11.25
C LEU A 157 -2.39 -25.29 -10.09
N GLY A 158 -3.12 -26.00 -9.22
CA GLY A 158 -4.16 -25.42 -8.38
C GLY A 158 -3.70 -24.58 -7.18
N ASP A 159 -2.43 -24.19 -7.11
CA ASP A 159 -1.72 -23.54 -5.99
C ASP A 159 -1.74 -21.99 -6.03
N THR A 160 -2.63 -21.45 -6.87
CA THR A 160 -2.93 -20.01 -7.00
C THR A 160 -4.42 -19.75 -6.77
N PHE A 161 -4.76 -18.59 -6.21
CA PHE A 161 -6.13 -18.09 -6.16
C PHE A 161 -6.56 -17.38 -7.44
N PHE A 162 -5.60 -16.93 -8.25
CA PHE A 162 -5.84 -16.26 -9.52
C PHE A 162 -5.93 -17.29 -10.65
N LYS A 163 -6.88 -18.23 -10.53
CA LYS A 163 -7.14 -19.33 -11.50
C LYS A 163 -7.79 -18.84 -12.79
N PHE A 164 -7.23 -17.78 -13.37
CA PHE A 164 -7.78 -17.03 -14.48
C PHE A 164 -6.72 -16.16 -15.17
N ALA A 165 -7.00 -15.77 -16.41
CA ALA A 165 -6.27 -14.70 -17.09
C ALA A 165 -7.04 -13.38 -16.94
N LEU A 166 -6.32 -12.28 -16.69
CA LEU A 166 -6.89 -10.94 -16.66
C LEU A 166 -6.54 -10.21 -17.96
N HIS A 167 -7.54 -9.67 -18.65
CA HIS A 167 -7.35 -8.97 -19.93
C HIS A 167 -7.69 -7.48 -19.84
N LEU A 168 -6.73 -6.64 -20.12
CA LEU A 168 -6.84 -5.18 -20.03
C LEU A 168 -5.84 -4.55 -21.01
N ARG A 169 -6.29 -3.59 -21.84
CA ARG A 169 -5.38 -2.91 -22.79
C ARG A 169 -4.22 -2.24 -22.06
N GLN A 170 -3.01 -2.35 -22.60
CA GLN A 170 -1.75 -1.96 -21.94
C GLN A 170 -1.80 -0.56 -21.32
N LYS A 171 -2.37 0.43 -22.02
CA LYS A 171 -2.54 1.80 -21.50
C LYS A 171 -3.22 1.83 -20.13
N LEU A 172 -4.29 1.07 -19.92
CA LEU A 172 -5.03 1.12 -18.66
C LEU A 172 -4.20 0.55 -17.51
N THR A 173 -3.36 -0.46 -17.77
CA THR A 173 -2.35 -0.93 -16.82
C THR A 173 -1.29 0.15 -16.52
N GLU A 174 -0.86 0.93 -17.53
CA GLU A 174 0.08 2.05 -17.35
C GLU A 174 -0.54 3.18 -16.51
N ASP A 175 -1.78 3.55 -16.81
CA ASP A 175 -2.53 4.61 -16.14
C ASP A 175 -2.75 4.23 -14.67
N GLU A 176 -3.15 2.98 -14.38
CA GLU A 176 -3.32 2.47 -13.01
C GLU A 176 -2.00 2.48 -12.21
N PHE A 177 -0.89 2.00 -12.78
CA PHE A 177 0.42 2.04 -12.11
C PHE A 177 0.93 3.47 -11.91
N THR A 178 0.64 4.38 -12.85
CA THR A 178 1.01 5.79 -12.74
C THR A 178 0.17 6.50 -11.67
N ALA A 179 -1.14 6.26 -11.63
CA ALA A 179 -2.02 6.79 -10.58
C ALA A 179 -1.56 6.32 -9.19
N ALA A 180 -1.27 5.03 -9.04
CA ALA A 180 -0.76 4.48 -7.78
C ALA A 180 0.60 5.08 -7.37
N PHE A 181 1.45 5.43 -8.34
CA PHE A 181 2.70 6.15 -8.08
C PHE A 181 2.44 7.60 -7.62
N GLN A 182 1.47 8.28 -8.23
CA GLN A 182 1.10 9.66 -7.90
C GLN A 182 0.41 9.80 -6.53
N GLU A 183 -0.27 8.75 -6.05
CA GLU A 183 -0.81 8.69 -4.67
C GLU A 183 0.26 8.90 -3.58
N TYR A 184 1.55 8.61 -3.88
CA TYR A 184 2.68 8.91 -2.98
C TYR A 184 3.22 10.35 -3.08
N GLY A 185 2.56 11.24 -3.84
CA GLY A 185 2.94 12.65 -3.98
C GLY A 185 4.09 12.91 -4.96
N PHE A 186 4.38 11.98 -5.87
CA PHE A 186 5.36 12.14 -6.94
C PHE A 186 4.67 12.40 -8.29
N ASN A 187 5.39 12.96 -9.26
CA ASN A 187 4.87 13.29 -10.57
C ASN A 187 5.54 12.49 -11.70
N LEU A 188 4.76 12.21 -12.75
CA LEU A 188 5.27 11.77 -14.05
C LEU A 188 5.65 13.00 -14.88
N HIS A 189 6.90 13.05 -15.37
CA HIS A 189 7.39 14.12 -16.23
C HIS A 189 7.38 13.69 -17.70
N MET A 190 6.27 13.97 -18.41
CA MET A 190 6.11 13.74 -19.86
C MET A 190 6.87 14.76 -20.70
N ARG A 191 7.10 14.45 -22.00
CA ARG A 191 7.87 15.28 -22.94
C ARG A 191 9.33 15.53 -22.52
N HIS A 192 9.92 14.60 -21.77
CA HIS A 192 11.30 14.64 -21.29
C HIS A 192 12.08 13.42 -21.78
N ALA A 193 13.14 13.63 -22.55
CA ALA A 193 13.97 12.57 -23.13
C ALA A 193 15.39 12.59 -22.58
N ILE A 194 15.98 11.41 -22.33
CA ILE A 194 17.43 11.31 -22.04
C ILE A 194 18.24 11.54 -23.32
N GLU A 195 19.20 12.45 -23.28
CA GLU A 195 20.17 12.65 -24.38
C GLU A 195 21.46 11.89 -24.13
N SER A 196 21.98 11.97 -22.90
CA SER A 196 23.24 11.35 -22.50
C SER A 196 23.30 11.13 -20.99
N TYR A 197 24.28 10.35 -20.53
CA TYR A 197 24.72 10.39 -19.15
C TYR A 197 26.25 10.32 -19.08
N ALA A 198 26.81 10.77 -17.97
CA ALA A 198 28.21 10.66 -17.62
C ALA A 198 28.35 10.19 -16.17
N LEU A 199 29.48 9.55 -15.88
CA LEU A 199 29.83 9.09 -14.53
C LEU A 199 30.84 10.07 -13.90
N ASP A 200 30.72 10.27 -12.61
CA ASP A 200 31.70 10.91 -11.74
C ASP A 200 32.50 9.86 -10.97
N GLU A 201 33.79 10.14 -10.73
CA GLU A 201 34.68 9.31 -9.91
C GLU A 201 34.41 9.50 -8.40
N VAL A 202 33.17 9.25 -8.00
CA VAL A 202 32.69 9.35 -6.60
C VAL A 202 31.94 8.08 -6.19
N ALA A 203 31.79 7.86 -4.89
CA ALA A 203 31.05 6.71 -4.37
C ALA A 203 29.58 6.74 -4.83
N ILE A 204 28.94 5.57 -4.98
CA ILE A 204 27.54 5.49 -5.46
C ILE A 204 26.55 6.24 -4.56
N ASP A 205 26.88 6.40 -3.28
CA ASP A 205 26.08 7.14 -2.32
C ASP A 205 26.20 8.67 -2.46
N GLU A 206 27.15 9.16 -3.27
CA GLU A 206 27.39 10.58 -3.61
C GLU A 206 26.78 11.01 -4.96
N TYR A 207 25.91 10.19 -5.55
CA TYR A 207 25.20 10.45 -6.82
C TYR A 207 26.14 10.57 -8.05
N PRO A 208 26.87 9.49 -8.41
CA PRO A 208 27.88 9.54 -9.46
C PRO A 208 27.31 9.69 -10.88
N ILE A 209 26.03 9.42 -11.12
CA ILE A 209 25.46 9.45 -12.46
C ILE A 209 24.89 10.85 -12.75
N ARG A 210 25.46 11.57 -13.70
CA ARG A 210 24.88 12.79 -14.28
C ARG A 210 24.13 12.45 -15.57
N VAL A 211 22.81 12.57 -15.55
CA VAL A 211 21.93 12.40 -16.71
C VAL A 211 21.63 13.77 -17.31
N GLN A 212 21.71 13.91 -18.63
CA GLN A 212 21.20 15.07 -19.36
C GLN A 212 19.82 14.74 -19.93
N ILE A 213 18.81 15.49 -19.51
CA ILE A 213 17.42 15.33 -19.90
C ILE A 213 17.00 16.55 -20.70
N LYS A 214 16.54 16.34 -21.94
CA LYS A 214 15.96 17.38 -22.77
C LYS A 214 14.47 17.51 -22.52
N ASP A 215 14.03 18.71 -22.16
CA ASP A 215 12.63 19.12 -22.23
C ASP A 215 12.27 19.38 -23.70
N LEU A 216 11.43 18.52 -24.27
CA LEU A 216 10.99 18.58 -25.66
C LEU A 216 9.93 19.67 -25.92
N THR A 217 9.39 20.29 -24.86
CA THR A 217 8.41 21.39 -24.96
C THR A 217 9.11 22.74 -25.09
N HIS A 218 10.20 22.93 -24.35
CA HIS A 218 10.92 24.21 -24.24
C HIS A 218 12.34 24.18 -24.83
N ASP A 219 12.72 23.08 -25.49
CA ASP A 219 14.00 22.86 -26.18
C ASP A 219 15.26 23.17 -25.33
N HIS A 220 15.21 22.88 -24.04
CA HIS A 220 16.34 23.08 -23.12
C HIS A 220 16.73 21.78 -22.40
N VAL A 221 17.96 21.75 -21.88
CA VAL A 221 18.54 20.59 -21.19
C VAL A 221 18.61 20.86 -19.69
N VAL A 222 18.18 19.88 -18.91
CA VAL A 222 18.23 19.83 -17.44
C VAL A 222 19.14 18.67 -17.03
N GLN A 223 20.05 18.94 -16.10
CA GLN A 223 20.94 17.92 -15.56
C GLN A 223 20.32 17.27 -14.31
N VAL A 224 20.41 15.95 -14.20
CA VAL A 224 19.97 15.20 -13.02
C VAL A 224 21.14 14.39 -12.47
N LYS A 225 21.50 14.60 -11.21
CA LYS A 225 22.41 13.72 -10.47
C LYS A 225 21.60 12.61 -9.80
N THR A 226 21.97 11.35 -10.06
CA THR A 226 21.31 10.16 -9.49
C THR A 226 22.32 9.13 -8.98
N ARG A 227 21.89 8.30 -8.02
CA ARG A 227 22.63 7.08 -7.63
C ARG A 227 22.39 5.92 -8.59
N TYR A 228 21.17 5.85 -9.12
CA TYR A 228 20.71 4.77 -9.99
C TYR A 228 19.99 5.32 -11.23
N LEU A 229 20.31 4.75 -12.39
CA LEU A 229 19.67 5.06 -13.68
C LEU A 229 19.00 3.79 -14.20
N ILE A 230 17.68 3.83 -14.44
CA ILE A 230 16.91 2.68 -14.91
C ILE A 230 16.29 2.99 -16.27
N GLY A 231 16.70 2.25 -17.30
CA GLY A 231 16.07 2.24 -18.61
C GLY A 231 14.90 1.27 -18.67
N ALA A 232 13.68 1.81 -18.65
CA ALA A 232 12.44 1.11 -18.97
C ALA A 232 11.83 1.68 -20.28
N ASP A 233 12.68 2.26 -21.13
CA ASP A 233 12.41 3.03 -22.35
C ASP A 233 12.24 2.17 -23.62
N GLY A 234 11.77 0.93 -23.43
CA GLY A 234 11.28 0.05 -24.49
C GLY A 234 12.33 -0.51 -25.46
N GLY A 235 11.86 -1.18 -26.52
CA GLY A 235 12.70 -1.94 -27.46
C GLY A 235 13.78 -1.11 -28.16
N LYS A 236 13.55 0.21 -28.30
CA LYS A 236 14.49 1.17 -28.88
C LYS A 236 15.40 1.85 -27.85
N SER A 237 15.37 1.42 -26.58
CA SER A 237 16.05 2.00 -25.41
C SER A 237 17.30 2.83 -25.74
N THR A 238 17.26 4.09 -25.35
CA THR A 238 18.38 5.03 -25.39
C THR A 238 19.34 4.74 -24.23
N VAL A 239 18.84 4.40 -23.04
CA VAL A 239 19.70 4.03 -21.89
C VAL A 239 20.60 2.85 -22.23
N ARG A 240 20.07 1.78 -22.84
CA ARG A 240 20.85 0.61 -23.27
C ARG A 240 21.98 0.97 -24.25
N LYS A 241 21.69 1.86 -25.22
CA LYS A 241 22.66 2.33 -26.22
C LYS A 241 23.76 3.18 -25.58
N LEU A 242 23.40 4.10 -24.69
CA LEU A 242 24.34 4.95 -23.96
C LEU A 242 25.26 4.12 -23.05
N ALA A 243 24.70 3.10 -22.39
CA ALA A 243 25.44 2.10 -21.62
C ALA A 243 26.24 1.10 -22.49
N LYS A 244 26.15 1.20 -23.82
CA LYS A 244 26.83 0.33 -24.81
C LYS A 244 26.56 -1.17 -24.61
N ILE A 245 25.41 -1.52 -24.02
CA ILE A 245 25.01 -2.90 -23.77
C ILE A 245 24.49 -3.51 -25.09
N PRO A 246 25.11 -4.59 -25.61
CA PRO A 246 24.64 -5.26 -26.83
C PRO A 246 23.21 -5.80 -26.69
N PHE A 247 22.47 -5.78 -27.80
CA PHE A 247 21.09 -6.28 -27.87
C PHE A 247 21.01 -7.37 -28.94
N ASP A 248 21.42 -8.57 -28.56
CA ASP A 248 21.61 -9.73 -29.43
C ASP A 248 20.26 -10.33 -29.87
N GLY A 249 20.18 -10.88 -31.08
CA GLY A 249 18.98 -11.53 -31.61
C GLY A 249 18.56 -11.05 -33.01
N GLU A 250 17.49 -11.64 -33.53
CA GLU A 250 17.09 -11.54 -34.94
C GLU A 250 15.62 -11.10 -35.11
N TYR A 251 15.26 -10.71 -36.32
CA TYR A 251 13.87 -10.41 -36.72
C TYR A 251 13.34 -11.48 -37.67
N THR A 252 12.10 -11.92 -37.45
CA THR A 252 11.45 -12.86 -38.37
C THR A 252 10.97 -12.16 -39.65
N LYS A 253 10.78 -12.95 -40.72
CA LYS A 253 10.28 -12.45 -42.00
C LYS A 253 8.82 -12.02 -41.90
N ASN A 254 7.96 -12.81 -41.27
CA ASN A 254 6.53 -12.52 -41.19
C ASN A 254 6.23 -11.27 -40.33
N ARG A 255 5.06 -10.68 -40.54
CA ARG A 255 4.54 -9.57 -39.72
C ARG A 255 3.28 -10.04 -39.01
N TRP A 256 2.99 -9.50 -37.85
CA TRP A 256 1.78 -9.83 -37.10
C TRP A 256 0.89 -8.61 -36.95
N ILE A 257 -0.42 -8.82 -37.04
CA ILE A 257 -1.45 -7.83 -36.77
C ILE A 257 -1.94 -8.00 -35.33
N ARG A 258 -2.21 -6.87 -34.68
CA ARG A 258 -3.06 -6.77 -33.49
C ARG A 258 -4.03 -5.61 -33.71
N MET A 259 -5.29 -5.79 -33.35
CA MET A 259 -6.35 -4.78 -33.45
C MET A 259 -7.32 -4.91 -32.28
N ASP A 260 -7.89 -3.79 -31.82
CA ASP A 260 -8.93 -3.73 -30.80
C ASP A 260 -10.20 -3.15 -31.41
N ALA A 261 -11.28 -3.92 -31.38
CA ALA A 261 -12.56 -3.51 -31.93
C ALA A 261 -13.77 -4.02 -31.16
N LYS A 262 -14.88 -3.29 -31.22
CA LYS A 262 -16.22 -3.83 -30.93
C LYS A 262 -16.68 -4.58 -32.17
N VAL A 263 -17.11 -5.83 -31.97
CA VAL A 263 -17.38 -6.77 -33.06
C VAL A 263 -18.60 -7.62 -32.78
N LYS A 264 -19.37 -7.94 -33.83
CA LYS A 264 -20.35 -9.02 -33.80
C LYS A 264 -19.77 -10.24 -34.52
N THR A 265 -20.05 -11.43 -34.01
CA THR A 265 -19.65 -12.70 -34.64
C THR A 265 -20.60 -13.81 -34.23
N ASN A 266 -20.74 -14.82 -35.09
CA ASN A 266 -21.45 -16.06 -34.79
C ASN A 266 -20.54 -17.11 -34.09
N MET A 267 -19.26 -16.81 -33.85
CA MET A 267 -18.35 -17.70 -33.12
C MET A 267 -18.85 -17.99 -31.70
N PRO A 268 -18.92 -19.26 -31.25
CA PRO A 268 -19.35 -19.61 -29.90
C PRO A 268 -18.45 -19.01 -28.81
N ASN A 269 -19.07 -18.48 -27.76
CA ASN A 269 -18.41 -17.82 -26.61
C ASN A 269 -17.31 -16.81 -27.01
N PRO A 270 -17.64 -15.73 -27.74
CA PRO A 270 -16.66 -14.76 -28.23
C PRO A 270 -16.12 -13.83 -27.12
N ARG A 271 -16.59 -13.97 -25.88
CA ARG A 271 -16.09 -13.26 -24.69
C ARG A 271 -15.20 -14.15 -23.80
N CYS A 272 -14.46 -15.08 -24.41
CA CYS A 272 -13.42 -15.91 -23.79
C CYS A 272 -12.10 -15.79 -24.58
N LEU A 273 -10.96 -16.09 -23.95
CA LEU A 273 -9.68 -16.12 -24.65
C LEU A 273 -9.64 -17.33 -25.59
N ASN A 274 -9.90 -17.10 -26.87
CA ASN A 274 -10.02 -18.14 -27.87
C ASN A 274 -8.80 -18.15 -28.79
N SER A 275 -8.54 -19.31 -29.40
CA SER A 275 -7.54 -19.48 -30.45
C SER A 275 -8.17 -20.19 -31.65
N ILE A 276 -7.95 -19.67 -32.85
CA ILE A 276 -8.55 -20.20 -34.07
C ILE A 276 -7.41 -20.55 -35.02
N ASP A 277 -7.34 -21.76 -35.56
CA ASP A 277 -6.35 -22.09 -36.57
C ASP A 277 -6.89 -21.77 -37.96
N SER A 278 -6.32 -20.73 -38.58
CA SER A 278 -6.64 -20.33 -39.95
C SER A 278 -5.85 -21.16 -40.96
N ARG A 279 -6.47 -21.45 -42.11
CA ARG A 279 -5.77 -22.07 -43.25
C ARG A 279 -4.68 -21.17 -43.87
N SER A 280 -4.76 -19.85 -43.68
CA SER A 280 -3.93 -18.86 -44.39
C SER A 280 -3.31 -17.78 -43.51
N HIS A 281 -3.84 -17.54 -42.31
CA HIS A 281 -3.41 -16.46 -41.42
C HIS A 281 -2.77 -16.95 -40.11
N GLY A 282 -2.35 -18.22 -40.07
CA GLY A 282 -1.77 -18.86 -38.90
C GLY A 282 -2.76 -19.05 -37.75
N GLN A 283 -2.27 -19.17 -36.52
CA GLN A 283 -3.14 -19.19 -35.35
C GLN A 283 -3.57 -17.77 -34.95
N ILE A 284 -4.88 -17.55 -34.90
CA ILE A 284 -5.53 -16.29 -34.52
C ILE A 284 -5.63 -16.22 -33.00
N LEU A 285 -5.15 -15.12 -32.43
CA LEU A 285 -5.45 -14.71 -31.06
C LEU A 285 -6.79 -13.96 -31.05
N TRP A 286 -7.73 -14.45 -30.25
CA TRP A 286 -9.00 -13.78 -29.99
C TRP A 286 -9.16 -13.57 -28.48
N CYS A 287 -9.06 -12.32 -28.02
CA CYS A 287 -8.95 -12.00 -26.60
C CYS A 287 -9.96 -10.90 -26.22
N PRO A 288 -10.92 -11.14 -25.30
CA PRO A 288 -11.82 -10.10 -24.83
C PRO A 288 -11.05 -9.11 -23.96
N THR A 289 -11.26 -7.81 -24.17
CA THR A 289 -10.68 -6.72 -23.38
C THR A 289 -11.78 -5.80 -22.84
N ASP A 290 -11.36 -4.71 -22.17
CA ASP A 290 -12.22 -3.72 -21.53
C ASP A 290 -13.24 -3.08 -22.48
N ASN A 291 -14.27 -2.44 -21.93
CA ASN A 291 -15.29 -1.67 -22.68
C ASN A 291 -16.00 -2.46 -23.81
N GLY A 292 -16.08 -3.79 -23.68
CA GLY A 292 -16.69 -4.69 -24.66
C GLY A 292 -15.82 -4.97 -25.89
N LEU A 293 -14.60 -4.44 -25.95
CA LEU A 293 -13.67 -4.63 -27.06
C LEU A 293 -13.13 -6.06 -27.11
N THR A 294 -12.78 -6.50 -28.31
CA THR A 294 -12.06 -7.74 -28.57
C THR A 294 -10.75 -7.41 -29.26
N ARG A 295 -9.63 -7.88 -28.68
CA ARG A 295 -8.35 -7.93 -29.37
C ARG A 295 -8.31 -9.12 -30.31
N ILE A 296 -8.18 -8.82 -31.60
CA ILE A 296 -7.98 -9.82 -32.67
C ILE A 296 -6.54 -9.69 -33.15
N GLY A 297 -5.90 -10.80 -33.51
CA GLY A 297 -4.57 -10.73 -34.11
C GLY A 297 -4.09 -12.02 -34.74
N TYR A 298 -3.36 -11.87 -35.83
CA TYR A 298 -3.09 -12.95 -36.78
C TYR A 298 -1.80 -12.69 -37.56
N VAL A 299 -1.37 -13.68 -38.34
CA VAL A 299 -0.14 -13.64 -39.11
C VAL A 299 -0.41 -12.98 -40.46
N PHE A 300 0.38 -11.94 -40.76
CA PHE A 300 0.45 -11.26 -42.03
C PHE A 300 1.72 -11.74 -42.75
N SER A 301 1.55 -12.78 -43.57
CA SER A 301 2.64 -13.48 -44.26
C SER A 301 3.35 -12.59 -45.29
N GLN A 302 4.52 -13.02 -45.75
CA GLN A 302 5.22 -12.35 -46.85
C GLN A 302 4.36 -12.23 -48.13
N THR A 303 3.60 -13.27 -48.49
CA THR A 303 2.66 -13.22 -49.62
C THR A 303 1.55 -12.18 -49.43
N LEU A 304 1.08 -11.94 -48.20
CA LEU A 304 0.14 -10.86 -47.92
C LEU A 304 0.81 -9.48 -47.99
N LEU A 305 2.06 -9.34 -47.54
CA LEU A 305 2.83 -8.10 -47.73
C LEU A 305 3.02 -7.79 -49.22
N GLU A 306 3.48 -8.76 -50.02
CA GLU A 306 3.67 -8.61 -51.47
C GLU A 306 2.36 -8.22 -52.17
N LYS A 307 1.24 -8.90 -51.85
CA LYS A 307 -0.11 -8.60 -52.37
C LYS A 307 -0.54 -7.14 -52.14
N TYR A 308 -0.14 -6.54 -51.01
CA TYR A 308 -0.54 -5.19 -50.61
C TYR A 308 0.59 -4.15 -50.72
N GLY A 309 1.70 -4.45 -51.40
CA GLY A 309 2.78 -3.48 -51.63
C GLY A 309 3.67 -3.20 -50.41
N GLY A 310 3.77 -4.16 -49.49
CA GLY A 310 4.58 -4.08 -48.27
C GLY A 310 3.79 -3.63 -47.05
N VAL A 311 4.50 -3.14 -46.02
CA VAL A 311 3.90 -2.70 -44.75
C VAL A 311 3.06 -1.42 -44.93
N GLU A 312 3.45 -0.54 -45.84
CA GLU A 312 2.83 0.77 -46.05
C GLU A 312 1.42 0.68 -46.65
N GLY A 313 1.12 -0.37 -47.43
CA GLY A 313 -0.21 -0.60 -48.00
C GLY A 313 -1.18 -1.35 -47.06
N VAL A 314 -0.77 -1.69 -45.84
CA VAL A 314 -1.66 -2.36 -44.86
C VAL A 314 -2.49 -1.31 -44.12
N THR A 315 -3.56 -0.85 -44.76
CA THR A 315 -4.53 0.07 -44.15
C THR A 315 -5.39 -0.63 -43.08
N ARG A 316 -6.18 0.16 -42.33
CA ARG A 316 -7.15 -0.33 -41.36
C ARG A 316 -8.16 -1.28 -42.01
N GLU A 317 -8.63 -0.92 -43.19
CA GLU A 317 -9.63 -1.64 -43.98
C GLU A 317 -9.04 -2.97 -44.48
N VAL A 318 -7.80 -2.96 -44.98
CA VAL A 318 -7.07 -4.19 -45.35
C VAL A 318 -6.93 -5.12 -44.14
N ALA A 319 -6.59 -4.58 -42.97
CA ALA A 319 -6.50 -5.38 -41.75
C ALA A 319 -7.87 -5.98 -41.35
N MET A 320 -8.96 -5.20 -41.39
CA MET A 320 -10.32 -5.67 -41.10
C MET A 320 -10.79 -6.75 -42.08
N GLU A 321 -10.54 -6.58 -43.39
CA GLU A 321 -10.92 -7.56 -44.41
C GLU A 321 -10.13 -8.86 -44.33
N GLU A 322 -8.83 -8.80 -44.03
CA GLU A 322 -8.04 -10.02 -43.80
C GLU A 322 -8.40 -10.68 -42.46
N ALA A 323 -8.79 -9.92 -41.43
CA ALA A 323 -9.29 -10.48 -40.16
C ALA A 323 -10.60 -11.28 -40.31
N LYS A 324 -11.51 -10.86 -41.21
CA LYS A 324 -12.73 -11.63 -41.54
C LYS A 324 -12.37 -13.01 -42.11
N LYS A 325 -11.52 -13.03 -43.14
CA LYS A 325 -11.03 -14.26 -43.79
C LYS A 325 -10.29 -15.17 -42.81
N ALA A 326 -9.51 -14.55 -41.92
CA ALA A 326 -8.70 -15.26 -40.95
C ALA A 326 -9.53 -16.12 -39.97
N ILE A 327 -10.79 -15.78 -39.70
CA ILE A 327 -11.67 -16.54 -38.79
C ILE A 327 -12.74 -17.40 -39.48
N GLU A 328 -12.72 -17.52 -40.81
CA GLU A 328 -13.68 -18.35 -41.56
C GLU A 328 -13.74 -19.80 -41.01
N PRO A 329 -14.94 -20.41 -40.91
CA PRO A 329 -16.23 -19.98 -41.45
C PRO A 329 -17.06 -19.09 -40.50
N PHE A 330 -16.47 -18.53 -39.44
CA PHE A 330 -17.20 -17.60 -38.58
C PHE A 330 -17.41 -16.25 -39.26
N GLU A 331 -18.58 -15.65 -39.07
CA GLU A 331 -18.90 -14.31 -39.56
C GLU A 331 -18.29 -13.25 -38.62
N LEU A 332 -17.82 -12.13 -39.18
CA LEU A 332 -17.25 -11.02 -38.41
C LEU A 332 -17.69 -9.65 -38.96
N GLU A 333 -18.42 -8.92 -38.13
CA GLU A 333 -18.79 -7.52 -38.35
C GLU A 333 -18.03 -6.63 -37.37
N PHE A 334 -17.47 -5.52 -37.84
CA PHE A 334 -16.81 -4.51 -37.02
C PHE A 334 -17.76 -3.35 -36.77
N GLU A 335 -18.05 -3.06 -35.51
CA GLU A 335 -18.89 -1.93 -35.10
C GLU A 335 -18.06 -0.67 -34.84
N ASP A 336 -16.89 -0.83 -34.20
CA ASP A 336 -15.96 0.26 -33.88
C ASP A 336 -14.54 -0.30 -33.84
N MET A 337 -13.63 0.24 -34.66
CA MET A 337 -12.22 -0.13 -34.74
C MET A 337 -11.35 0.95 -34.08
N GLN A 338 -11.02 0.75 -32.80
CA GLN A 338 -10.34 1.77 -32.00
C GLN A 338 -8.84 1.84 -32.25
N TRP A 339 -8.20 0.69 -32.49
CA TRP A 339 -6.75 0.62 -32.61
C TRP A 339 -6.32 -0.57 -33.46
N PHE A 340 -5.27 -0.41 -34.27
CA PHE A 340 -4.55 -1.54 -34.87
C PHE A 340 -3.07 -1.23 -35.06
N THR A 341 -2.26 -2.27 -35.19
CA THR A 341 -0.85 -2.19 -35.54
C THR A 341 -0.40 -3.40 -36.34
N ILE A 342 0.55 -3.18 -37.24
CA ILE A 342 1.37 -4.22 -37.87
C ILE A 342 2.79 -4.12 -37.31
N TYR A 343 3.40 -5.25 -36.93
CA TYR A 343 4.76 -5.24 -36.39
C TYR A 343 5.57 -6.49 -36.79
N GLY A 344 6.89 -6.34 -36.82
CA GLY A 344 7.83 -7.46 -36.97
C GLY A 344 8.14 -8.10 -35.62
N ILE A 345 8.19 -9.42 -35.59
CA ILE A 345 8.67 -10.16 -34.42
C ILE A 345 10.18 -10.03 -34.38
N GLY A 346 10.74 -9.67 -33.22
CA GLY A 346 12.18 -9.74 -33.00
C GLY A 346 12.45 -10.34 -31.63
N GLN A 347 12.97 -11.57 -31.60
CA GLN A 347 13.46 -12.22 -30.39
C GLN A 347 14.87 -11.72 -30.08
N ARG A 348 14.98 -10.84 -29.09
CA ARG A 348 16.22 -10.15 -28.74
C ARG A 348 16.40 -10.04 -27.23
N ILE A 349 17.65 -10.11 -26.77
CA ILE A 349 18.03 -10.03 -25.36
C ILE A 349 19.25 -9.13 -25.18
N ALA A 350 19.25 -8.32 -24.13
CA ALA A 350 20.39 -7.52 -23.73
C ALA A 350 21.44 -8.43 -23.09
N ARG A 351 22.71 -8.26 -23.46
CA ARG A 351 23.79 -9.13 -22.99
C ARG A 351 24.04 -9.03 -21.48
N SER A 352 23.64 -7.91 -20.88
CA SER A 352 23.47 -7.73 -19.44
C SER A 352 22.24 -6.85 -19.19
N PHE A 353 21.52 -7.09 -18.10
CA PHE A 353 20.40 -6.26 -17.63
C PHE A 353 20.87 -5.17 -16.65
N SER A 354 22.13 -5.22 -16.21
CA SER A 354 22.69 -4.26 -15.26
C SER A 354 24.20 -4.05 -15.44
N ASP A 355 24.61 -2.80 -15.28
CA ASP A 355 25.98 -2.41 -14.98
C ASP A 355 26.01 -1.92 -13.52
N VAL A 356 26.12 -2.88 -12.60
CA VAL A 356 26.00 -2.65 -11.15
C VAL A 356 27.11 -1.73 -10.63
N GLY A 357 28.31 -1.80 -11.21
CA GLY A 357 29.43 -0.93 -10.84
C GLY A 357 29.14 0.55 -11.11
N ASN A 358 28.44 0.82 -12.21
CA ASN A 358 28.07 2.18 -12.63
C ASN A 358 26.64 2.58 -12.24
N GLY A 359 25.90 1.73 -11.52
CA GLY A 359 24.52 2.00 -11.07
C GLY A 359 23.47 2.05 -12.17
N VAL A 360 23.72 1.46 -13.35
CA VAL A 360 22.80 1.49 -14.50
C VAL A 360 22.07 0.15 -14.64
N PHE A 361 20.75 0.20 -14.82
CA PHE A 361 19.87 -0.97 -14.96
C PHE A 361 18.95 -0.80 -16.16
N LEU A 362 18.52 -1.92 -16.72
CA LEU A 362 17.52 -2.00 -17.78
C LEU A 362 16.37 -2.90 -17.32
N ALA A 363 15.14 -2.71 -17.81
CA ALA A 363 13.99 -3.58 -17.49
C ALA A 363 12.97 -3.67 -18.63
N GLY A 364 12.27 -4.81 -18.75
CA GLY A 364 11.21 -5.02 -19.76
C GLY A 364 11.73 -4.96 -21.19
N ASP A 365 10.97 -4.29 -22.08
CA ASP A 365 11.33 -4.15 -23.51
C ASP A 365 12.74 -3.52 -23.74
N ALA A 366 13.30 -2.80 -22.75
CA ALA A 366 14.68 -2.31 -22.80
C ALA A 366 15.73 -3.43 -22.64
N CYS A 367 15.39 -4.52 -21.93
CA CYS A 367 16.18 -5.73 -21.80
C CYS A 367 15.89 -6.78 -22.87
N HIS A 368 14.63 -6.96 -23.26
CA HIS A 368 14.24 -8.08 -24.12
C HIS A 368 13.00 -7.79 -24.94
N THR A 369 12.97 -8.29 -26.18
CA THR A 369 11.76 -8.29 -26.99
C THR A 369 11.56 -9.68 -27.57
N HIS A 370 10.30 -10.05 -27.81
CA HIS A 370 9.94 -11.32 -28.44
C HIS A 370 8.51 -11.20 -29.02
N SER A 371 7.92 -12.28 -29.53
CA SER A 371 6.54 -12.25 -30.05
C SER A 371 5.49 -12.06 -28.95
N SER A 372 4.25 -11.77 -29.35
CA SER A 372 3.11 -11.74 -28.43
C SER A 372 2.34 -13.07 -28.38
N GLY A 373 2.87 -14.16 -28.96
CA GLY A 373 2.15 -15.43 -29.16
C GLY A 373 1.73 -16.11 -27.86
N SER A 374 2.61 -16.09 -26.86
CA SER A 374 2.38 -16.60 -25.49
C SER A 374 2.04 -15.48 -24.49
N ALA A 375 1.75 -14.27 -24.98
CA ALA A 375 1.48 -13.06 -24.20
C ALA A 375 2.52 -12.68 -23.13
N GLN A 376 3.78 -13.13 -23.24
CA GLN A 376 4.75 -12.99 -22.16
C GLN A 376 5.25 -11.55 -21.91
N GLY A 377 5.34 -10.67 -22.91
CA GLY A 377 6.22 -9.48 -22.83
C GLY A 377 5.94 -8.56 -21.63
N LEU A 378 4.67 -8.19 -21.41
CA LEU A 378 4.26 -7.40 -20.25
C LEU A 378 4.40 -8.19 -18.93
N ASN A 379 4.10 -9.48 -18.93
CA ASN A 379 4.24 -10.34 -17.75
C ASN A 379 5.71 -10.41 -17.31
N THR A 380 6.62 -10.74 -18.22
CA THR A 380 8.06 -10.79 -17.98
C THR A 380 8.61 -9.43 -17.56
N GLY A 381 8.18 -8.33 -18.18
CA GLY A 381 8.56 -6.97 -17.77
C GLY A 381 8.06 -6.57 -16.38
N ILE A 382 6.86 -7.01 -15.97
CA ILE A 382 6.38 -6.83 -14.59
C ILE A 382 7.23 -7.65 -13.61
N HIS A 383 7.61 -8.88 -13.95
CA HIS A 383 8.49 -9.69 -13.11
C HIS A 383 9.88 -9.04 -12.96
N ASP A 384 10.41 -8.41 -14.01
CA ASP A 384 11.66 -7.62 -13.93
C ASP A 384 11.51 -6.43 -12.96
N ALA A 385 10.43 -5.65 -13.12
CA ALA A 385 10.13 -4.50 -12.28
C ALA A 385 9.99 -4.87 -10.80
N VAL A 386 9.30 -5.96 -10.49
CA VAL A 386 9.11 -6.42 -9.11
C VAL A 386 10.39 -7.02 -8.52
N ASN A 387 11.21 -7.70 -9.32
CA ASN A 387 12.51 -8.23 -8.88
C ASN A 387 13.52 -7.10 -8.58
N LEU A 388 13.59 -6.06 -9.42
CA LEU A 388 14.58 -4.99 -9.29
C LEU A 388 14.27 -3.99 -8.15
N ALA A 389 13.00 -3.61 -7.99
CA ALA A 389 12.65 -2.43 -7.17
C ALA A 389 12.93 -2.63 -5.67
N TRP A 390 12.70 -3.82 -5.09
CA TRP A 390 13.02 -4.07 -3.69
C TRP A 390 14.53 -4.12 -3.43
N LYS A 391 15.31 -4.66 -4.39
CA LYS A 391 16.77 -4.74 -4.31
C LYS A 391 17.39 -3.33 -4.31
N LEU A 392 16.90 -2.46 -5.21
CA LEU A 392 17.24 -1.03 -5.21
C LEU A 392 16.84 -0.35 -3.90
N ALA A 393 15.62 -0.56 -3.40
CA ALA A 393 15.18 0.07 -2.15
C ALA A 393 16.02 -0.34 -0.93
N LEU A 394 16.32 -1.64 -0.76
CA LEU A 394 17.20 -2.10 0.33
C LEU A 394 18.61 -1.51 0.22
N ARG A 395 19.15 -1.35 -1.00
CA ARG A 395 20.44 -0.71 -1.21
C ARG A 395 20.39 0.79 -0.91
N ILE A 396 19.35 1.49 -1.36
CA ILE A 396 19.11 2.93 -1.10
C ILE A 396 18.99 3.22 0.40
N HIS A 397 18.31 2.35 1.16
CA HIS A 397 18.18 2.46 2.62
C HIS A 397 19.42 2.00 3.39
N GLY A 398 20.52 1.63 2.71
CA GLY A 398 21.76 1.17 3.34
C GLY A 398 21.67 -0.21 4.01
N ILE A 399 20.59 -0.96 3.77
CA ILE A 399 20.35 -2.28 4.37
C ILE A 399 21.15 -3.37 3.63
N ALA A 400 21.40 -3.19 2.32
CA ALA A 400 22.12 -4.16 1.49
C ALA A 400 23.39 -3.60 0.83
N LYS A 401 24.39 -4.47 0.57
CA LYS A 401 25.53 -4.15 -0.32
C LYS A 401 25.16 -4.35 -1.79
N GLY A 402 26.01 -3.84 -2.68
CA GLY A 402 25.83 -3.89 -4.14
C GLY A 402 25.74 -5.31 -4.73
N SER A 403 26.26 -6.33 -4.05
CA SER A 403 26.11 -7.75 -4.45
C SER A 403 24.66 -8.20 -4.56
N LEU A 404 23.73 -7.61 -3.78
CA LEU A 404 22.30 -7.87 -3.94
C LEU A 404 21.80 -7.47 -5.34
N LEU A 405 22.31 -6.38 -5.90
CA LEU A 405 21.88 -5.87 -7.21
C LEU A 405 22.37 -6.75 -8.37
N ALA A 406 23.50 -7.45 -8.22
CA ALA A 406 24.00 -8.39 -9.23
C ALA A 406 23.03 -9.54 -9.50
N SER A 407 22.32 -10.01 -8.45
CA SER A 407 21.30 -11.06 -8.58
C SER A 407 20.13 -10.69 -9.49
N TYR A 408 19.94 -9.42 -9.88
CA TYR A 408 18.92 -9.04 -10.86
C TYR A 408 19.20 -9.63 -12.25
N ASP A 409 20.42 -9.50 -12.75
CA ASP A 409 20.79 -10.06 -14.06
C ASP A 409 20.79 -11.59 -14.03
N GLU A 410 21.41 -12.19 -13.02
CA GLU A 410 21.50 -13.64 -12.81
C GLU A 410 20.12 -14.33 -12.87
N GLU A 411 19.13 -13.71 -12.24
CA GLU A 411 17.76 -14.22 -12.14
C GLU A 411 16.90 -13.91 -13.36
N ARG A 412 16.91 -12.66 -13.82
CA ARG A 412 15.97 -12.21 -14.84
C ARG A 412 16.44 -12.59 -16.24
N ARG A 413 17.74 -12.52 -16.53
CA ARG A 413 18.27 -12.84 -17.86
C ARG A 413 18.17 -14.34 -18.18
N SER A 414 18.30 -15.21 -17.18
CA SER A 414 18.13 -16.67 -17.33
C SER A 414 16.67 -17.04 -17.67
N VAL A 415 15.70 -16.53 -16.91
CA VAL A 415 14.27 -16.73 -17.19
C VAL A 415 13.86 -16.12 -18.55
N VAL A 416 14.35 -14.92 -18.87
CA VAL A 416 14.07 -14.27 -20.18
C VAL A 416 14.66 -15.06 -21.35
N GLN A 417 15.85 -15.66 -21.20
CA GLN A 417 16.42 -16.52 -22.23
C GLN A 417 15.49 -17.70 -22.54
N GLN A 418 14.94 -18.34 -21.49
CA GLN A 418 13.94 -19.39 -21.64
C GLN A 418 12.63 -18.90 -22.30
N VAL A 419 12.16 -17.68 -21.97
CA VAL A 419 11.04 -17.05 -22.70
C VAL A 419 11.34 -16.92 -24.19
N ILE A 420 12.54 -16.48 -24.55
CA ILE A 420 12.97 -16.28 -25.94
C ILE A 420 13.07 -17.59 -26.72
N ASP A 421 13.66 -18.64 -26.13
CA ASP A 421 13.82 -19.92 -26.83
C ASP A 421 12.49 -20.67 -26.99
N ASN A 422 11.58 -20.50 -26.03
CA ASN A 422 10.18 -20.92 -26.17
C ASN A 422 9.46 -20.10 -27.24
N ASP A 423 9.63 -18.78 -27.27
CA ASP A 423 8.97 -17.88 -28.24
C ASP A 423 9.45 -18.12 -29.69
N LYS A 424 10.73 -18.43 -29.92
CA LYS A 424 11.23 -18.87 -31.23
C LYS A 424 10.46 -20.08 -31.75
N THR A 425 10.19 -21.06 -30.88
CA THR A 425 9.43 -22.27 -31.23
C THR A 425 7.96 -21.91 -31.49
N ILE A 426 7.31 -21.24 -30.54
CA ILE A 426 5.87 -20.88 -30.60
C ILE A 426 5.56 -19.97 -31.79
N SER A 427 6.34 -18.91 -32.02
CA SER A 427 6.06 -17.94 -33.08
C SER A 427 6.25 -18.51 -34.49
N THR A 428 7.18 -19.45 -34.67
CA THR A 428 7.38 -20.18 -35.93
C THR A 428 6.20 -21.11 -36.21
N LEU A 429 5.77 -21.89 -35.22
CA LEU A 429 4.60 -22.76 -35.32
C LEU A 429 3.29 -21.98 -35.57
N ILE A 430 3.06 -20.88 -34.85
CA ILE A 430 1.91 -19.97 -35.08
C ILE A 430 1.93 -19.39 -36.51
N SER A 431 3.11 -19.18 -37.08
CA SER A 431 3.29 -18.69 -38.46
C SER A 431 3.10 -19.75 -39.54
N GLY A 432 2.82 -21.01 -39.18
CA GLY A 432 2.64 -22.10 -40.14
C GLY A 432 3.96 -22.67 -40.69
N GLU A 433 5.06 -22.55 -39.95
CA GLU A 433 6.39 -23.04 -40.33
C GLU A 433 6.91 -24.09 -39.32
N TYR A 434 7.73 -25.05 -39.77
CA TYR A 434 8.42 -25.99 -38.85
C TYR A 434 9.67 -25.33 -38.28
N PRO A 435 9.80 -25.17 -36.95
CA PRO A 435 11.04 -24.68 -36.34
C PRO A 435 12.16 -25.72 -36.52
N PRO A 436 13.45 -25.32 -36.54
CA PRO A 436 14.58 -26.22 -36.79
C PRO A 436 14.58 -27.50 -35.96
N ARG A 437 14.20 -27.40 -34.67
CA ARG A 437 14.11 -28.54 -33.73
C ARG A 437 13.06 -29.61 -34.08
N PHE A 438 12.15 -29.33 -35.01
CA PHE A 438 11.08 -30.23 -35.46
C PHE A 438 11.14 -30.49 -36.98
N GLN A 439 12.25 -30.15 -37.64
CA GLN A 439 12.47 -30.57 -39.03
C GLN A 439 12.48 -32.11 -39.12
N GLY A 440 11.74 -32.66 -40.09
CA GLY A 440 11.58 -34.10 -40.28
C GLY A 440 10.40 -34.74 -39.54
N ARG A 441 9.67 -34.00 -38.69
CA ARG A 441 8.35 -34.45 -38.20
C ARG A 441 7.33 -34.49 -39.34
N THR A 442 6.35 -35.39 -39.22
CA THR A 442 5.31 -35.62 -40.24
C THR A 442 3.91 -35.21 -39.78
N GLU A 443 3.75 -34.98 -38.47
CA GLU A 443 2.53 -34.45 -37.86
C GLU A 443 2.31 -32.99 -38.26
N SER A 444 1.04 -32.57 -38.35
CA SER A 444 0.75 -31.19 -38.78
C SER A 444 1.32 -30.16 -37.79
N ILE A 445 1.68 -28.99 -38.30
CA ILE A 445 2.20 -27.87 -37.49
C ILE A 445 1.21 -27.49 -36.36
N ARG A 446 -0.09 -27.63 -36.62
CA ARG A 446 -1.16 -27.49 -35.62
C ARG A 446 -1.07 -28.54 -34.51
N ASP A 447 -0.85 -29.80 -34.86
CA ASP A 447 -0.74 -30.89 -33.86
C ASP A 447 0.52 -30.72 -33.02
N ILE A 448 1.63 -30.28 -33.62
CA ILE A 448 2.88 -29.95 -32.89
C ILE A 448 2.68 -28.74 -31.97
N LEU A 449 1.97 -27.69 -32.41
CA LEU A 449 1.63 -26.53 -31.57
C LEU A 449 0.68 -26.91 -30.43
N THR A 450 -0.23 -27.85 -30.69
CA THR A 450 -1.12 -28.44 -29.68
C THR A 450 -0.32 -29.24 -28.65
N GLU A 451 0.55 -30.16 -29.08
CA GLU A 451 1.46 -30.92 -28.22
C GLU A 451 2.32 -29.99 -27.35
N TRP A 452 2.86 -28.92 -27.94
CA TRP A 452 3.68 -27.93 -27.26
C TRP A 452 2.91 -27.16 -26.17
N PHE A 453 1.68 -26.74 -26.44
CA PHE A 453 0.84 -26.11 -25.43
C PHE A 453 0.24 -27.11 -24.43
N ASP A 454 0.21 -28.40 -24.74
CA ASP A 454 -0.29 -29.47 -23.87
C ASP A 454 0.74 -29.98 -22.85
N ASP A 455 2.04 -29.69 -23.05
CA ASP A 455 3.09 -29.91 -22.06
C ASP A 455 2.87 -29.12 -20.76
N MET A 456 3.01 -29.79 -19.60
CA MET A 456 2.74 -29.21 -18.28
C MET A 456 3.79 -28.18 -17.86
N ASN A 457 5.06 -28.38 -18.22
CA ASN A 457 6.14 -27.46 -17.86
C ASN A 457 5.99 -26.15 -18.66
N MET A 458 5.67 -26.26 -19.95
CA MET A 458 5.37 -25.12 -20.81
C MET A 458 4.18 -24.31 -20.32
N GLN A 459 3.12 -24.96 -19.83
CA GLN A 459 1.99 -24.27 -19.21
C GLN A 459 2.38 -23.57 -17.91
N ALA A 460 3.00 -24.29 -16.98
CA ALA A 460 3.42 -23.72 -15.70
C ALA A 460 4.34 -22.50 -15.90
N PHE A 461 5.29 -22.60 -16.83
CA PHE A 461 6.17 -21.50 -17.23
C PHE A 461 5.40 -20.33 -17.88
N THR A 462 4.49 -20.61 -18.82
CA THR A 462 3.67 -19.56 -19.49
C THR A 462 2.80 -18.79 -18.50
N LEU A 463 2.29 -19.46 -17.47
CA LEU A 463 1.49 -18.85 -16.40
C LEU A 463 2.35 -18.09 -15.37
N GLY A 464 3.68 -18.24 -15.47
CA GLY A 464 4.68 -17.76 -14.54
C GLY A 464 4.76 -18.54 -13.21
N LEU A 465 3.93 -19.56 -13.03
CA LEU A 465 3.87 -20.36 -11.79
C LEU A 465 5.05 -21.33 -11.68
N GLY A 466 5.50 -21.89 -12.81
CA GLY A 466 6.65 -22.79 -12.92
C GLY A 466 7.98 -22.10 -13.24
N ILE A 467 8.10 -20.81 -12.92
CA ILE A 467 9.39 -20.11 -12.95
C ILE A 467 10.16 -20.49 -11.69
N SER A 468 11.47 -20.72 -11.83
CA SER A 468 12.41 -20.81 -10.71
C SER A 468 13.69 -20.07 -11.06
N TYR A 469 14.41 -19.59 -10.04
CA TYR A 469 15.71 -18.95 -10.19
C TYR A 469 16.85 -19.90 -9.82
N PRO A 470 18.02 -19.81 -10.50
CA PRO A 470 19.20 -20.54 -10.10
C PRO A 470 19.70 -20.11 -8.72
N SER A 471 20.48 -20.99 -8.08
CA SER A 471 21.17 -20.70 -6.82
C SER A 471 22.14 -19.52 -6.98
N ASN A 472 22.06 -18.57 -6.05
CA ASN A 472 22.86 -17.34 -6.05
C ASN A 472 23.02 -16.78 -4.61
N ALA A 473 23.30 -15.49 -4.43
CA ALA A 473 23.44 -14.89 -3.09
C ALA A 473 22.14 -14.88 -2.26
N ILE A 474 20.96 -14.95 -2.89
CA ILE A 474 19.63 -14.81 -2.26
C ILE A 474 18.68 -16.01 -2.47
N ASN A 475 19.09 -17.00 -3.25
CA ASN A 475 18.44 -18.31 -3.42
C ASN A 475 19.47 -19.36 -3.00
N ARG A 476 19.42 -19.86 -1.75
CA ARG A 476 20.43 -20.80 -1.23
C ARG A 476 19.82 -21.96 -0.48
N GLU A 477 20.25 -23.16 -0.87
CA GLU A 477 20.03 -24.38 -0.09
C GLU A 477 20.87 -24.36 1.18
N VAL A 478 20.36 -25.05 2.20
CA VAL A 478 21.06 -25.28 3.47
C VAL A 478 21.66 -26.68 3.46
N ASN A 479 22.84 -26.85 4.04
CA ASN A 479 23.49 -28.15 4.17
C ASN A 479 22.64 -29.12 5.00
N GLY A 480 21.89 -29.99 4.32
CA GLY A 480 20.97 -30.99 4.89
C GLY A 480 19.81 -31.28 3.94
N PRO A 481 18.96 -32.27 4.25
CA PRO A 481 17.71 -32.46 3.51
C PRO A 481 16.73 -31.31 3.79
N SER A 482 16.11 -30.76 2.74
CA SER A 482 15.08 -29.73 2.91
C SER A 482 13.92 -30.23 3.80
N ARG A 483 13.36 -29.32 4.60
CA ARG A 483 12.16 -29.56 5.43
C ARG A 483 10.87 -29.02 4.79
N ALA A 484 10.94 -28.62 3.52
CA ALA A 484 9.81 -28.27 2.66
C ALA A 484 10.01 -28.92 1.27
N THR A 485 8.94 -29.09 0.50
CA THR A 485 9.00 -29.59 -0.89
C THR A 485 9.53 -28.57 -1.90
N LEU A 486 9.57 -27.29 -1.51
CA LEU A 486 9.99 -26.17 -2.35
C LEU A 486 11.50 -25.94 -2.24
N ASN A 487 12.12 -25.64 -3.39
CA ASN A 487 13.53 -25.28 -3.46
C ASN A 487 13.74 -23.75 -3.40
N PRO A 488 14.88 -23.29 -2.88
CA PRO A 488 15.29 -21.89 -2.99
C PRO A 488 15.34 -21.41 -4.45
N GLY A 489 14.78 -20.23 -4.70
CA GLY A 489 14.57 -19.69 -6.05
C GLY A 489 13.20 -20.03 -6.64
N GLU A 490 12.43 -20.95 -6.05
CA GLU A 490 11.06 -21.24 -6.46
C GLU A 490 10.03 -20.27 -5.86
N ARG A 491 8.85 -20.25 -6.46
CA ARG A 491 7.67 -19.53 -6.00
C ARG A 491 7.12 -20.20 -4.75
N GLY A 492 6.74 -19.42 -3.72
CA GLY A 492 5.90 -19.93 -2.64
C GLY A 492 4.41 -19.95 -3.02
N PRO A 493 3.72 -21.11 -2.95
CA PRO A 493 2.27 -21.24 -3.15
C PRO A 493 1.43 -20.31 -2.27
N ASP A 494 0.26 -19.90 -2.74
CA ASP A 494 -0.70 -19.17 -1.89
C ASP A 494 -1.71 -20.13 -1.26
N VAL A 495 -1.97 -19.95 0.03
CA VAL A 495 -2.78 -20.86 0.86
C VAL A 495 -3.67 -20.07 1.79
N TYR A 496 -4.81 -20.63 2.19
CA TYR A 496 -5.61 -20.07 3.28
C TYR A 496 -5.00 -20.45 4.63
N LEU A 497 -4.99 -19.48 5.53
CA LEU A 497 -4.73 -19.59 6.96
C LEU A 497 -5.91 -19.00 7.72
N THR A 498 -6.02 -19.29 9.01
CA THR A 498 -7.00 -18.70 9.92
C THR A 498 -6.32 -17.65 10.80
N SER A 499 -6.96 -16.51 11.00
CA SER A 499 -6.46 -15.42 11.86
C SER A 499 -6.82 -15.62 13.34
N ILE A 500 -5.94 -15.18 14.24
CA ILE A 500 -6.18 -15.28 15.70
C ILE A 500 -7.35 -14.40 16.13
N GLY A 501 -8.18 -14.94 17.03
CA GLY A 501 -9.24 -14.21 17.73
C GLY A 501 -10.53 -14.09 16.92
N THR A 502 -10.45 -13.63 15.66
CA THR A 502 -11.66 -13.54 14.81
C THR A 502 -11.98 -14.85 14.10
N GLY A 503 -10.99 -15.69 13.79
CA GLY A 503 -11.19 -16.90 12.99
C GLY A 503 -11.39 -16.61 11.50
N ASP A 504 -11.15 -15.38 11.03
CA ASP A 504 -11.35 -15.05 9.61
C ASP A 504 -10.29 -15.75 8.74
N PRO A 505 -10.69 -16.33 7.58
CA PRO A 505 -9.76 -16.90 6.61
C PRO A 505 -8.98 -15.80 5.88
N ILE A 506 -7.66 -15.96 5.80
CA ILE A 506 -6.73 -15.02 5.16
C ILE A 506 -5.75 -15.76 4.26
N ARG A 507 -5.45 -15.18 3.09
CA ARG A 507 -4.45 -15.74 2.16
C ARG A 507 -3.02 -15.44 2.63
N LEU A 508 -2.12 -16.42 2.58
CA LEU A 508 -0.71 -16.25 2.93
C LEU A 508 -0.07 -15.10 2.14
N GLN A 509 -0.27 -14.99 0.83
CA GLN A 509 0.29 -13.87 0.05
C GLN A 509 -0.33 -12.50 0.39
N LYS A 510 -1.53 -12.44 0.98
CA LYS A 510 -2.07 -11.20 1.57
C LYS A 510 -1.40 -10.83 2.90
N VAL A 511 -0.84 -11.80 3.63
CA VAL A 511 0.03 -11.56 4.80
C VAL A 511 1.45 -11.17 4.35
N LEU A 512 1.98 -11.87 3.34
CA LEU A 512 3.31 -11.67 2.76
C LEU A 512 3.33 -10.56 1.68
N LYS A 513 2.74 -9.39 1.95
CA LYS A 513 2.79 -8.22 1.06
C LYS A 513 4.21 -7.82 0.67
N ASN A 514 4.41 -7.21 -0.49
CA ASN A 514 5.70 -6.63 -0.83
C ASN A 514 5.81 -5.21 -0.22
N ASP A 515 6.62 -5.09 0.83
CA ASP A 515 7.00 -3.86 1.53
C ASP A 515 8.54 -3.68 1.59
N ALA A 516 9.26 -4.31 0.65
CA ALA A 516 10.71 -4.45 0.61
C ALA A 516 11.33 -5.08 1.88
N LYS A 517 10.62 -6.01 2.54
CA LYS A 517 11.13 -6.80 3.67
C LYS A 517 11.11 -8.30 3.38
N PHE A 518 12.12 -9.00 3.87
CA PHE A 518 12.11 -10.46 3.89
C PHE A 518 11.09 -10.95 4.91
N SER A 519 10.32 -11.98 4.56
CA SER A 519 9.35 -12.61 5.46
C SER A 519 9.92 -13.91 5.99
N VAL A 520 10.11 -14.01 7.29
CA VAL A 520 10.49 -15.27 7.94
C VAL A 520 9.22 -15.92 8.46
N VAL A 521 8.85 -17.05 7.87
CA VAL A 521 7.64 -17.81 8.21
C VAL A 521 8.07 -19.10 8.91
N ILE A 522 7.79 -19.17 10.21
CA ILE A 522 8.06 -20.34 11.04
C ILE A 522 6.83 -21.24 10.96
N PHE A 523 6.91 -22.32 10.17
CA PHE A 523 5.95 -23.41 10.22
C PHE A 523 6.26 -24.24 11.48
N ALA A 524 5.63 -23.88 12.59
CA ALA A 524 5.83 -24.49 13.89
C ALA A 524 5.20 -25.90 13.97
N GLY A 525 4.42 -26.36 12.99
CA GLY A 525 3.78 -27.66 13.04
C GLY A 525 2.82 -27.77 14.23
N ASN A 526 2.77 -28.97 14.82
CA ASN A 526 2.01 -29.27 16.03
C ASN A 526 2.88 -29.01 17.28
N PRO A 527 2.53 -28.03 18.13
CA PRO A 527 3.33 -27.65 19.30
C PRO A 527 3.56 -28.80 20.29
N SER A 528 2.70 -29.83 20.34
CA SER A 528 2.91 -31.00 21.19
C SER A 528 4.17 -31.80 20.85
N HIS A 529 4.73 -31.61 19.65
CA HIS A 529 5.97 -32.23 19.20
C HIS A 529 7.11 -31.22 19.04
N THR A 530 6.80 -29.99 18.60
CA THR A 530 7.80 -29.00 18.18
C THR A 530 8.14 -27.95 19.23
N CYS A 531 7.41 -27.87 20.35
CA CYS A 531 7.61 -26.85 21.40
C CYS A 531 9.08 -26.72 21.86
N SER A 532 9.78 -27.85 22.04
CA SER A 532 11.21 -27.86 22.38
C SER A 532 12.07 -27.18 21.31
N ALA A 533 11.97 -27.62 20.05
CA ALA A 533 12.69 -27.03 18.91
C ALA A 533 12.32 -25.56 18.64
N TYR A 534 11.06 -25.18 18.85
CA TYR A 534 10.59 -23.80 18.74
C TYR A 534 11.14 -22.93 19.88
N SER A 535 11.14 -23.40 21.13
CA SER A 535 11.76 -22.71 22.28
C SER A 535 13.24 -22.46 22.04
N VAL A 536 13.95 -23.49 21.56
CA VAL A 536 15.37 -23.41 21.20
C VAL A 536 15.61 -22.38 20.10
N PHE A 537 14.84 -22.40 19.01
CA PHE A 537 14.96 -21.43 17.90
C PHE A 537 14.57 -20.00 18.31
N THR A 538 13.56 -19.82 19.16
CA THR A 538 13.08 -18.50 19.57
C THR A 538 13.95 -17.85 20.64
N GLY A 539 14.48 -18.61 21.61
CA GLY A 539 15.51 -18.13 22.55
C GLY A 539 16.83 -17.77 21.85
N ALA A 540 17.08 -18.40 20.70
CA ALA A 540 18.21 -18.12 19.80
C ALA A 540 18.10 -16.77 19.05
N LEU A 541 16.89 -16.32 18.71
CA LEU A 541 16.68 -15.20 17.79
C LEU A 541 17.09 -13.78 18.27
N PRO A 542 17.06 -13.38 19.56
CA PRO A 542 17.25 -11.98 19.94
C PRO A 542 18.58 -11.35 19.50
N PRO A 543 19.76 -11.97 19.68
CA PRO A 543 21.04 -11.41 19.22
C PRO A 543 21.10 -11.28 17.69
N PHE A 544 20.48 -12.23 16.98
CA PHE A 544 20.31 -12.16 15.54
C PHE A 544 19.46 -10.95 15.16
N ILE A 545 18.23 -10.82 15.68
CA ILE A 545 17.32 -9.71 15.34
C ILE A 545 17.94 -8.34 15.64
N GLN A 546 18.67 -8.21 16.76
CA GLN A 546 19.38 -6.97 17.13
C GLN A 546 20.52 -6.60 16.16
N SER A 547 21.06 -7.57 15.40
CA SER A 547 22.10 -7.34 14.40
C SER A 547 21.56 -6.75 13.08
N PHE A 548 20.24 -6.65 12.91
CA PHE A 548 19.58 -6.18 11.69
C PHE A 548 18.75 -4.91 11.94
N PRO A 549 18.70 -3.96 10.99
CA PRO A 549 17.71 -2.90 11.03
C PRO A 549 16.30 -3.51 11.11
N ALA A 550 15.43 -3.00 11.99
CA ALA A 550 14.05 -3.48 12.13
C ALA A 550 13.21 -3.40 10.83
N ARG A 551 13.72 -2.69 9.82
CA ARG A 551 13.17 -2.61 8.47
C ARG A 551 13.49 -3.82 7.58
N ALA A 552 14.49 -4.65 7.89
CA ALA A 552 14.94 -5.73 7.00
C ALA A 552 13.99 -6.95 6.97
N PHE A 553 13.35 -7.25 8.11
CA PHE A 553 12.57 -8.47 8.32
C PHE A 553 11.16 -8.21 8.85
N LYS A 554 10.27 -9.15 8.55
CA LYS A 554 9.01 -9.35 9.24
C LYS A 554 8.83 -10.83 9.55
N TRP A 555 8.17 -11.12 10.66
CA TRP A 555 8.16 -12.43 11.28
C TRP A 555 6.73 -12.95 11.40
N PHE A 556 6.56 -14.23 11.10
CA PHE A 556 5.29 -14.94 11.15
C PHE A 556 5.49 -16.32 11.74
N THR A 557 4.53 -16.79 12.53
CA THR A 557 4.44 -18.19 12.97
C THR A 557 3.14 -18.79 12.47
N ILE A 558 3.21 -19.96 11.84
CA ILE A 558 2.06 -20.76 11.41
C ILE A 558 2.10 -22.07 12.21
N THR A 559 0.99 -22.46 12.82
CA THR A 559 0.89 -23.72 13.57
C THR A 559 -0.34 -24.52 13.12
N SER A 560 -0.24 -25.85 13.15
CA SER A 560 -1.30 -26.78 12.71
C SER A 560 -2.43 -26.95 13.72
N VAL A 561 -2.46 -26.16 14.78
CA VAL A 561 -3.44 -26.24 15.89
C VAL A 561 -3.99 -24.84 16.13
N SER A 562 -5.31 -24.68 16.26
CA SER A 562 -5.93 -23.42 16.66
C SER A 562 -6.27 -23.38 18.15
N GLY A 563 -6.51 -22.17 18.65
CA GLY A 563 -6.89 -21.87 20.03
C GLY A 563 -7.21 -20.38 20.19
N ASN A 564 -7.50 -19.93 21.40
CA ASN A 564 -7.94 -18.55 21.62
C ASN A 564 -6.79 -17.53 21.50
N GLY A 565 -5.55 -17.95 21.77
CA GLY A 565 -4.36 -17.13 21.59
C GLY A 565 -3.11 -17.91 21.15
N GLY A 566 -2.20 -17.24 20.44
CA GLY A 566 -0.98 -17.86 19.92
C GLY A 566 -0.03 -18.35 21.02
N GLN A 567 0.05 -17.60 22.13
CA GLN A 567 0.84 -17.99 23.31
C GLN A 567 0.24 -19.19 24.07
N GLU A 568 -1.09 -19.32 24.07
CA GLU A 568 -1.79 -20.47 24.65
C GLU A 568 -1.48 -21.75 23.84
N VAL A 569 -1.62 -21.67 22.50
CA VAL A 569 -1.35 -22.78 21.57
C VAL A 569 0.12 -23.21 21.58
N LEU A 570 1.06 -22.27 21.61
CA LEU A 570 2.50 -22.55 21.57
C LEU A 570 3.11 -22.81 22.96
N GLY A 571 2.38 -22.54 24.04
CA GLY A 571 2.88 -22.62 25.42
C GLY A 571 3.93 -21.57 25.79
N MET A 572 4.26 -20.63 24.90
CA MET A 572 5.29 -19.59 25.08
C MET A 572 5.02 -18.38 24.18
N THR A 573 5.73 -17.27 24.42
CA THR A 573 5.61 -16.05 23.62
C THR A 573 5.98 -16.31 22.15
N PRO A 574 5.08 -16.11 21.18
CA PRO A 574 5.37 -16.34 19.77
C PRO A 574 6.30 -15.29 19.17
N ILE A 575 7.04 -15.70 18.13
CA ILE A 575 7.77 -14.78 17.26
C ILE A 575 6.87 -14.31 16.11
N GLY A 576 6.66 -12.99 16.06
CA GLY A 576 5.92 -12.32 15.00
C GLY A 576 4.40 -12.48 15.10
N LYS A 577 3.69 -12.25 13.98
CA LYS A 577 2.24 -12.48 13.91
C LYS A 577 1.96 -13.98 13.76
N VAL A 578 1.03 -14.49 14.55
CA VAL A 578 0.65 -15.92 14.51
C VAL A 578 -0.61 -16.12 13.68
N TYR A 579 -0.64 -17.21 12.91
CA TYR A 579 -1.77 -17.69 12.13
C TYR A 579 -1.94 -19.20 12.33
N PHE A 580 -3.16 -19.70 12.17
CA PHE A 580 -3.46 -21.12 12.30
C PHE A 580 -3.65 -21.78 10.93
N ASP A 581 -3.21 -23.03 10.82
CA ASP A 581 -3.42 -23.92 9.68
C ASP A 581 -4.24 -25.13 10.14
N GLU A 582 -5.50 -24.86 10.47
CA GLU A 582 -6.41 -25.77 11.20
C GLU A 582 -6.68 -27.09 10.47
N ASN A 583 -6.50 -27.09 9.15
CA ASN A 583 -6.71 -28.23 8.27
C ASN A 583 -5.40 -28.79 7.70
N VAL A 584 -4.24 -28.43 8.28
CA VAL A 584 -2.86 -28.76 7.83
C VAL A 584 -2.54 -28.44 6.36
N LYS A 585 -3.38 -27.70 5.64
CA LYS A 585 -3.25 -27.47 4.19
C LYS A 585 -2.04 -26.63 3.84
N ALA A 586 -1.66 -25.66 4.67
CA ALA A 586 -0.45 -24.89 4.44
C ALA A 586 0.80 -25.76 4.63
N HIS A 587 0.83 -26.59 5.67
CA HIS A 587 1.92 -27.56 5.90
C HIS A 587 1.99 -28.61 4.78
N GLU A 588 0.86 -29.17 4.34
CA GLU A 588 0.78 -30.13 3.22
C GLU A 588 1.30 -29.53 1.90
N ILE A 589 0.82 -28.34 1.52
CA ILE A 589 1.19 -27.68 0.25
C ILE A 589 2.68 -27.27 0.24
N TYR A 590 3.22 -26.85 1.38
CA TYR A 590 4.65 -26.57 1.53
C TYR A 590 5.50 -27.81 1.82
N GLY A 591 4.89 -28.99 1.97
CA GLY A 591 5.59 -30.23 2.29
C GLY A 591 6.32 -30.24 3.64
N VAL A 592 5.84 -29.45 4.60
CA VAL A 592 6.43 -29.34 5.94
C VAL A 592 5.82 -30.37 6.88
N ASP A 593 6.66 -31.24 7.43
CA ASP A 593 6.26 -32.25 8.42
C ASP A 593 5.81 -31.58 9.73
N ILE A 594 4.53 -31.75 10.10
CA ILE A 594 3.93 -31.15 11.30
C ILE A 594 4.57 -31.62 12.62
N GLN A 595 5.31 -32.73 12.64
CA GLN A 595 6.03 -33.20 13.83
C GLN A 595 7.43 -32.57 13.98
N LYS A 596 7.94 -31.92 12.93
CA LYS A 596 9.30 -31.35 12.89
C LYS A 596 9.28 -29.83 12.73
N GLY A 597 8.38 -29.31 11.90
CA GLY A 597 8.33 -27.91 11.50
C GLY A 597 9.48 -27.50 10.55
N ALA A 598 9.42 -26.26 10.11
CA ALA A 598 10.43 -25.63 9.24
C ALA A 598 10.39 -24.11 9.36
N VAL A 599 11.45 -23.44 8.91
CA VAL A 599 11.49 -21.99 8.72
C VAL A 599 11.69 -21.71 7.24
N VAL A 600 10.70 -21.09 6.61
CA VAL A 600 10.75 -20.69 5.19
C VAL A 600 10.97 -19.19 5.12
N VAL A 601 12.04 -18.76 4.45
CA VAL A 601 12.34 -17.33 4.26
C VAL A 601 11.93 -16.91 2.87
N PHE A 602 10.93 -16.04 2.78
CA PHE A 602 10.49 -15.43 1.54
C PHE A 602 11.22 -14.10 1.33
N ARG A 603 11.67 -13.88 0.10
CA ARG A 603 12.11 -12.57 -0.39
C ARG A 603 10.91 -11.61 -0.50
N PRO A 604 11.13 -10.28 -0.58
CA PRO A 604 10.04 -9.31 -0.71
C PRO A 604 9.13 -9.56 -1.93
N ASP A 605 9.68 -10.11 -3.01
CA ASP A 605 9.00 -10.48 -4.27
C ASP A 605 8.33 -11.88 -4.24
N GLY A 606 8.21 -12.50 -3.05
CA GLY A 606 7.43 -13.72 -2.84
C GLY A 606 8.08 -15.03 -3.31
N TRP A 607 9.36 -15.00 -3.68
CA TRP A 607 10.15 -16.21 -3.96
C TRP A 607 10.78 -16.75 -2.67
N VAL A 608 10.92 -18.06 -2.55
CA VAL A 608 11.62 -18.72 -1.45
C VAL A 608 13.11 -18.42 -1.58
N GLY A 609 13.70 -17.73 -0.61
CA GLY A 609 15.14 -17.46 -0.58
C GLY A 609 15.95 -18.57 0.09
N THR A 610 15.40 -19.18 1.15
CA THR A 610 15.95 -20.38 1.78
C THR A 610 14.90 -21.12 2.62
N VAL A 611 15.18 -22.38 2.94
CA VAL A 611 14.40 -23.23 3.85
C VAL A 611 15.36 -23.79 4.91
N VAL A 612 15.01 -23.65 6.18
CA VAL A 612 15.83 -24.08 7.32
C VAL A 612 15.03 -25.03 8.20
N GLU A 613 15.69 -26.01 8.78
CA GLU A 613 15.09 -26.93 9.76
C GLU A 613 14.80 -26.23 11.10
N LEU A 614 13.68 -26.61 11.73
CA LEU A 614 13.39 -26.33 13.14
C LEU A 614 13.87 -27.55 13.96
N ASN A 615 14.87 -27.40 14.84
CA ASN A 615 15.41 -28.52 15.63
C ASN A 615 15.84 -28.12 17.06
N GLU A 616 16.04 -29.14 17.90
CA GLU A 616 16.35 -29.00 19.33
C GLU A 616 17.84 -28.75 19.65
N ARG A 617 18.75 -28.86 18.66
CA ARG A 617 20.20 -28.79 18.92
C ARG A 617 20.70 -27.37 19.19
N GLY A 618 19.93 -26.36 18.79
CA GLY A 618 20.22 -24.96 19.09
C GLY A 618 21.55 -24.49 18.52
N PHE A 619 22.28 -23.74 19.34
CA PHE A 619 23.46 -22.97 18.92
C PHE A 619 24.82 -23.66 19.15
N GLU A 620 24.86 -24.87 19.71
CA GLU A 620 26.13 -25.51 20.10
C GLU A 620 26.33 -26.92 19.53
N GLY A 621 27.57 -27.19 19.09
CA GLY A 621 28.03 -28.47 18.57
C GLY A 621 28.81 -28.33 17.26
N GLU A 622 29.91 -29.08 17.12
CA GLU A 622 30.88 -28.99 16.02
C GLU A 622 30.38 -29.48 14.63
N ALA A 623 29.06 -29.56 14.46
CA ALA A 623 28.37 -29.76 13.18
C ALA A 623 27.24 -28.72 13.00
N GLY A 624 27.47 -27.48 13.43
CA GLY A 624 26.48 -26.41 13.46
C GLY A 624 26.04 -25.95 12.07
N THR A 625 24.90 -26.45 11.57
CA THR A 625 24.34 -26.07 10.27
C THR A 625 23.12 -25.16 10.35
N THR A 626 22.34 -25.15 11.43
CA THR A 626 21.05 -24.44 11.47
C THR A 626 21.21 -22.92 11.62
N MET A 627 21.88 -22.43 12.67
CA MET A 627 22.14 -20.98 12.82
C MET A 627 23.16 -20.48 11.80
N LEU A 628 24.27 -21.20 11.60
CA LEU A 628 25.32 -20.80 10.65
C LEU A 628 24.78 -20.64 9.22
N THR A 629 23.71 -21.36 8.85
CA THR A 629 23.10 -21.18 7.52
C THR A 629 21.88 -20.26 7.51
N PHE A 630 21.12 -20.09 8.60
CA PHE A 630 20.12 -19.01 8.67
C PHE A 630 20.78 -17.63 8.75
N ALA A 631 21.75 -17.46 9.67
CA ALA A 631 22.59 -16.28 9.78
C ALA A 631 23.54 -16.15 8.58
N GLY A 632 24.06 -17.25 8.02
CA GLY A 632 24.86 -17.22 6.80
C GLY A 632 24.05 -16.86 5.55
N PHE A 633 22.81 -17.31 5.43
CA PHE A 633 21.88 -16.86 4.40
C PHE A 633 21.61 -15.36 4.57
N VAL A 634 21.17 -14.92 5.75
CA VAL A 634 20.81 -13.52 5.96
C VAL A 634 22.01 -12.57 5.86
N ALA A 635 23.15 -12.92 6.45
CA ALA A 635 24.36 -12.11 6.39
C ALA A 635 24.97 -12.05 4.98
N LEU A 636 24.61 -12.95 4.06
CA LEU A 636 25.08 -12.96 2.68
C LEU A 636 24.04 -12.38 1.71
N ALA A 637 22.75 -12.66 1.91
CA ALA A 637 21.62 -12.11 1.17
C ALA A 637 21.44 -10.61 1.41
N LEU A 638 21.59 -10.15 2.66
CA LEU A 638 21.66 -8.72 2.97
C LEU A 638 23.10 -8.18 2.93
N SER A 639 24.11 -9.06 3.01
CA SER A 639 25.53 -8.67 2.87
C SER A 639 25.92 -7.47 3.75
N ILE A 640 25.38 -7.35 4.97
CA ILE A 640 25.47 -6.13 5.78
C ILE A 640 26.92 -5.88 6.25
N ALA A 641 27.25 -4.63 6.60
CA ALA A 641 28.34 -4.42 7.54
C ALA A 641 27.95 -5.04 8.88
N SER A 642 28.87 -5.74 9.54
CA SER A 642 28.70 -6.05 10.95
C SER A 642 28.50 -4.74 11.70
N VAL A 643 27.36 -4.57 12.36
CA VAL A 643 27.22 -3.55 13.40
C VAL A 643 28.06 -4.03 14.58
N SER A 644 29.38 -3.84 14.47
CA SER A 644 30.22 -3.74 15.64
C SER A 644 29.58 -2.65 16.51
N ALA A 645 29.16 -3.01 17.72
CA ALA A 645 28.73 -2.03 18.70
C ALA A 645 29.83 -0.97 18.77
N GLN A 646 29.51 0.27 18.38
CA GLN A 646 30.51 1.30 18.08
C GLN A 646 31.30 1.60 19.35
N GLN A 647 32.42 0.89 19.52
CA GLN A 647 33.28 1.00 20.67
C GLN A 647 33.71 2.46 20.74
N THR A 648 33.33 3.15 21.80
CA THR A 648 33.84 4.49 22.03
C THR A 648 35.22 4.34 22.65
N VAL A 649 36.18 5.12 22.14
CA VAL A 649 37.51 5.19 22.71
C VAL A 649 37.39 5.83 24.09
N PRO A 650 37.88 5.18 25.16
CA PRO A 650 37.82 5.74 26.51
C PRO A 650 38.60 7.05 26.59
N ALA A 651 38.37 7.82 27.66
CA ALA A 651 39.18 8.99 27.97
C ALA A 651 40.68 8.64 27.89
N TRP A 652 41.47 9.47 27.20
CA TRP A 652 42.89 9.26 26.93
C TRP A 652 43.26 8.05 26.06
N GLY A 653 42.30 7.34 25.46
CA GLY A 653 42.58 6.28 24.49
C GLY A 653 43.01 6.83 23.12
N GLN A 654 43.74 6.01 22.33
CA GLN A 654 44.07 6.33 20.94
C GLN A 654 42.80 6.25 20.08
N CYS A 655 42.58 7.25 19.22
CA CYS A 655 41.40 7.39 18.37
C CYS A 655 41.75 7.67 16.89
N GLY A 656 43.02 7.53 16.52
CA GLY A 656 43.48 7.73 15.15
C GLY A 656 45.01 7.64 15.01
N GLY A 657 45.47 7.78 13.77
CA GLY A 657 46.88 7.66 13.36
C GLY A 657 47.05 6.74 12.15
N ILE A 658 48.10 6.95 11.36
CA ILE A 658 48.48 6.05 10.26
C ILE A 658 48.72 4.64 10.82
N GLY A 659 47.98 3.66 10.29
CA GLY A 659 48.04 2.25 10.72
C GLY A 659 47.12 1.89 11.91
N TYR A 660 46.38 2.86 12.46
CA TYR A 660 45.43 2.59 13.54
C TYR A 660 44.10 2.02 13.01
N ASN A 661 43.79 0.78 13.38
CA ASN A 661 42.58 0.05 12.96
C ASN A 661 41.49 -0.02 14.05
N GLY A 662 41.65 0.73 15.15
CA GLY A 662 40.67 0.78 16.24
C GLY A 662 39.59 1.84 16.04
N PRO A 663 38.71 2.06 17.04
CA PRO A 663 37.61 3.01 16.92
C PRO A 663 38.09 4.47 16.93
N THR A 664 37.38 5.36 16.23
CA THR A 664 37.78 6.77 16.07
C THR A 664 36.91 7.76 16.86
N THR A 665 35.81 7.28 17.44
CA THR A 665 34.85 8.11 18.20
C THR A 665 35.15 8.04 19.70
N CYS A 666 35.41 9.18 20.34
CA CYS A 666 35.64 9.24 21.78
C CYS A 666 34.35 9.08 22.60
N VAL A 667 34.48 8.71 23.88
CA VAL A 667 33.38 8.81 24.86
C VAL A 667 32.84 10.25 24.97
N SER A 668 31.56 10.38 25.35
CA SER A 668 30.87 11.67 25.45
C SER A 668 31.63 12.69 26.30
N GLY A 669 31.75 13.93 25.82
CA GLY A 669 32.53 15.01 26.44
C GLY A 669 34.03 15.03 26.10
N TRP A 670 34.50 14.12 25.24
CA TRP A 670 35.89 14.03 24.79
C TRP A 670 35.96 14.16 23.26
N THR A 671 37.08 14.69 22.74
CA THR A 671 37.30 14.90 21.30
C THR A 671 38.59 14.23 20.87
N CYS A 672 38.60 13.64 19.67
CA CYS A 672 39.80 13.03 19.12
C CYS A 672 40.76 14.11 18.61
N VAL A 673 41.88 14.30 19.31
CA VAL A 673 42.89 15.31 18.99
C VAL A 673 44.11 14.64 18.38
N LYS A 674 44.47 15.03 17.15
CA LYS A 674 45.69 14.59 16.48
C LYS A 674 46.93 15.10 17.23
N GLN A 675 47.82 14.19 17.63
CA GLN A 675 49.11 14.54 18.22
C GLN A 675 50.22 14.56 17.15
N ASN A 676 50.20 13.58 16.25
CA ASN A 676 51.06 13.51 15.06
C ASN A 676 50.40 12.62 13.99
N ASP A 677 51.08 12.36 12.87
CA ASP A 677 50.52 11.56 11.77
C ASP A 677 50.24 10.10 12.16
N TYR A 678 50.95 9.55 13.14
CA TYR A 678 50.81 8.16 13.61
C TYR A 678 49.95 8.01 14.87
N TYR A 679 49.50 9.12 15.49
CA TYR A 679 48.80 9.08 16.77
C TYR A 679 47.82 10.25 16.98
N SER A 680 46.56 9.92 17.26
CA SER A 680 45.52 10.84 17.77
C SER A 680 44.92 10.25 19.05
N GLN A 681 44.56 11.10 20.01
CA GLN A 681 44.10 10.69 21.34
C GLN A 681 42.82 11.43 21.77
N CYS A 682 41.95 10.76 22.52
CA CYS A 682 40.79 11.40 23.13
C CYS A 682 41.21 12.32 24.27
N LEU A 683 41.00 13.63 24.10
CA LEU A 683 41.29 14.66 25.10
C LEU A 683 40.02 15.43 25.51
N GLN A 684 40.03 15.98 26.72
CA GLN A 684 38.95 16.79 27.26
C GLN A 684 39.14 18.26 26.83
N GLY A 685 38.18 18.81 26.09
CA GLY A 685 38.27 20.18 25.58
C GLY A 685 37.96 21.23 26.65
N THR A 686 38.91 22.12 26.92
CA THR A 686 38.68 23.33 27.73
C THR A 686 37.68 24.25 27.02
N ALA A 687 36.65 24.71 27.73
CA ALA A 687 35.65 25.60 27.16
C ALA A 687 36.11 27.07 27.09
N THR A 688 35.87 27.73 25.96
CA THR A 688 35.86 29.21 25.84
C THR A 688 34.64 29.70 25.05
N SER A 689 33.58 29.99 25.80
CA SER A 689 32.69 31.16 25.71
C SER A 689 32.32 31.81 24.36
N SER A 690 31.01 31.85 24.05
CA SER A 690 30.34 33.04 23.48
C SER A 690 28.80 33.06 23.65
N THR A 691 28.33 33.77 24.69
CA THR A 691 27.15 34.68 24.75
C THR A 691 25.86 34.47 23.90
N THR A 692 24.85 33.87 24.54
CA THR A 692 23.44 34.33 24.73
C THR A 692 22.73 35.39 23.85
N LEU A 693 21.55 34.99 23.30
CA LEU A 693 20.20 35.66 23.28
C LEU A 693 20.02 37.04 22.56
N PRO A 694 18.77 37.51 22.22
CA PRO A 694 17.40 36.98 22.50
C PRO A 694 16.42 36.88 21.28
N PRO A 695 15.15 36.44 21.46
CA PRO A 695 14.11 36.33 20.40
C PRO A 695 12.98 37.40 20.45
N SER A 696 12.49 37.88 19.29
CA SER A 696 11.28 38.74 19.08
C SER A 696 11.14 39.16 17.59
N THR A 697 10.03 39.67 17.01
CA THR A 697 8.55 39.44 17.16
C THR A 697 7.78 40.03 15.93
N THR A 698 6.68 39.39 15.50
CA THR A 698 5.46 39.92 14.80
C THR A 698 5.50 41.04 13.72
N ALA A 699 4.85 40.78 12.57
CA ALA A 699 3.81 41.59 11.85
C ALA A 699 3.79 41.23 10.34
N GLY A 700 2.70 41.25 9.55
CA GLY A 700 1.29 41.63 9.80
C GLY A 700 0.76 42.58 8.70
N THR A 701 -0.38 42.28 8.06
CA THR A 701 -1.14 42.99 6.96
C THR A 701 -0.87 42.55 5.50
N SER A 702 -1.79 42.70 4.52
CA SER A 702 -3.21 42.24 4.40
C SER A 702 -3.85 42.61 3.03
N THR A 703 -4.60 41.69 2.39
CA THR A 703 -5.68 41.89 1.35
C THR A 703 -5.32 42.61 0.04
N THR A 704 -5.90 42.35 -1.15
CA THR A 704 -7.25 41.91 -1.65
C THR A 704 -7.13 40.96 -2.87
N ALA A 705 -7.86 39.83 -3.00
CA ALA A 705 -9.22 39.64 -3.59
C ALA A 705 -9.43 40.27 -5.00
N GLY A 706 -9.93 39.61 -6.07
CA GLY A 706 -10.44 38.24 -6.40
C GLY A 706 -10.84 38.20 -7.91
N PRO A 707 -11.67 37.27 -8.48
CA PRO A 707 -12.25 36.04 -7.94
C PRO A 707 -12.31 34.78 -8.90
N SER A 708 -12.52 33.58 -8.31
CA SER A 708 -13.37 32.42 -8.75
C SER A 708 -13.26 31.77 -10.16
N THR A 709 -13.41 30.45 -10.38
CA THR A 709 -13.67 29.21 -9.57
C THR A 709 -13.41 28.00 -10.50
N THR A 710 -12.92 26.83 -10.06
CA THR A 710 -13.64 25.77 -9.31
C THR A 710 -12.67 24.82 -8.55
N ALA A 711 -13.16 23.98 -7.65
CA ALA A 711 -13.08 24.28 -6.22
C ALA A 711 -12.53 23.08 -5.41
N ALA A 712 -11.78 23.37 -4.35
CA ALA A 712 -11.41 22.39 -3.32
C ALA A 712 -12.51 22.28 -2.24
N PRO A 713 -12.51 21.23 -1.37
CA PRO A 713 -13.43 21.17 -0.25
C PRO A 713 -13.25 22.41 0.65
N PRO A 714 -14.31 23.15 0.98
CA PRO A 714 -14.18 24.33 1.82
C PRO A 714 -13.86 23.93 3.26
N ALA A 715 -12.92 24.62 3.90
CA ALA A 715 -12.84 24.67 5.36
C ALA A 715 -14.13 25.31 5.89
N SER A 716 -15.11 24.48 6.23
CA SER A 716 -16.47 24.89 6.55
C SER A 716 -16.53 25.52 7.94
N THR A 717 -16.83 26.81 8.01
CA THR A 717 -16.79 27.63 9.23
C THR A 717 -18.09 27.60 10.05
N GLY A 718 -19.01 26.66 9.78
CA GLY A 718 -20.32 26.57 10.42
C GLY A 718 -20.51 25.33 11.28
N PHE A 719 -21.44 25.41 12.25
CA PHE A 719 -21.87 24.26 13.05
C PHE A 719 -22.75 23.31 12.23
N VAL A 720 -22.62 22.01 12.49
CA VAL A 720 -23.57 21.01 11.99
C VAL A 720 -24.90 21.19 12.72
N LYS A 721 -26.01 21.15 11.97
CA LYS A 721 -27.38 21.28 12.48
C LYS A 721 -28.22 20.07 12.04
N THR A 722 -29.40 19.92 12.62
CA THR A 722 -30.38 18.92 12.17
C THR A 722 -31.47 19.58 11.32
N SER A 723 -32.04 18.83 10.38
CA SER A 723 -33.17 19.22 9.54
C SER A 723 -34.03 17.99 9.30
N GLY A 724 -35.05 17.81 10.15
CA GLY A 724 -35.77 16.56 10.26
C GLY A 724 -34.81 15.39 10.53
N GLN A 725 -34.93 14.33 9.73
CA GLN A 725 -34.11 13.12 9.80
C GLN A 725 -32.65 13.26 9.35
N ARG A 726 -32.18 14.46 8.96
CA ARG A 726 -30.87 14.69 8.33
C ARG A 726 -29.99 15.64 9.13
N PHE A 727 -28.67 15.47 9.00
CA PHE A 727 -27.70 16.50 9.36
C PHE A 727 -27.49 17.47 8.19
N THR A 728 -27.24 18.73 8.52
CA THR A 728 -26.92 19.79 7.55
C THR A 728 -25.75 20.63 8.03
N LEU A 729 -24.99 21.18 7.08
CA LEU A 729 -23.88 22.08 7.32
C LEU A 729 -24.00 23.23 6.33
N ASN A 730 -24.17 24.44 6.84
CA ASN A 730 -24.48 25.64 6.04
C ASN A 730 -25.71 25.46 5.11
N GLY A 731 -26.72 24.69 5.54
CA GLY A 731 -27.92 24.38 4.77
C GLY A 731 -27.80 23.20 3.80
N SER A 732 -26.59 22.81 3.41
CA SER A 732 -26.34 21.61 2.60
C SER A 732 -26.42 20.33 3.43
N LYS A 733 -26.78 19.20 2.81
CA LYS A 733 -26.74 17.87 3.47
C LYS A 733 -25.32 17.57 3.98
N PHE A 734 -25.21 17.16 5.24
CA PHE A 734 -23.98 16.64 5.83
C PHE A 734 -24.18 15.14 6.09
N THR A 735 -23.28 14.31 5.55
CA THR A 735 -23.32 12.86 5.76
C THR A 735 -22.29 12.49 6.82
N VAL A 736 -22.71 11.82 7.89
CA VAL A 736 -21.81 11.29 8.92
C VAL A 736 -21.25 9.95 8.44
N VAL A 737 -19.94 9.90 8.24
CA VAL A 737 -19.15 8.66 8.03
C VAL A 737 -17.88 8.84 8.86
N GLY A 738 -17.47 7.82 9.62
CA GLY A 738 -16.45 8.06 10.65
C GLY A 738 -15.89 6.83 11.34
N SER A 739 -15.11 7.11 12.39
CA SER A 739 -14.45 6.12 13.24
C SER A 739 -14.55 6.53 14.70
N ASN A 740 -14.65 5.55 15.61
CA ASN A 740 -14.37 5.77 17.03
C ASN A 740 -12.86 5.71 17.26
N SER A 741 -12.26 6.84 17.62
CA SER A 741 -10.83 7.02 17.85
C SER A 741 -10.57 7.68 19.20
N TYR A 742 -11.00 7.01 20.26
CA TYR A 742 -10.87 7.45 21.66
C TYR A 742 -9.43 7.75 22.11
N TRP A 743 -8.45 7.03 21.57
CA TRP A 743 -7.04 7.05 21.98
C TRP A 743 -6.31 8.35 21.60
N VAL A 744 -6.79 9.08 20.59
CA VAL A 744 -6.05 10.20 19.96
C VAL A 744 -5.72 11.32 20.96
N GLY A 745 -6.61 11.62 21.90
CA GLY A 745 -6.39 12.62 22.94
C GLY A 745 -5.69 12.11 24.21
N LEU A 746 -5.62 10.79 24.42
CA LEU A 746 -5.33 10.16 25.72
C LEU A 746 -4.08 9.27 25.73
N SER A 747 -3.59 8.81 24.58
CA SER A 747 -2.41 7.91 24.49
C SER A 747 -1.05 8.63 24.46
N GLY A 748 -0.98 9.91 24.86
CA GLY A 748 0.28 10.65 24.96
C GLY A 748 0.95 10.98 23.61
N LEU A 749 0.19 10.98 22.51
CA LEU A 749 0.69 11.24 21.16
C LEU A 749 1.36 12.61 21.00
N SER A 750 2.32 12.70 20.08
CA SER A 750 2.81 14.00 19.63
C SER A 750 1.76 14.70 18.75
N THR A 751 1.83 16.02 18.64
CA THR A 751 0.97 16.79 17.71
C THR A 751 1.14 16.31 16.26
N THR A 752 2.34 15.84 15.88
CA THR A 752 2.61 15.26 14.56
C THR A 752 1.81 13.98 14.33
N ASP A 753 1.76 13.09 15.34
CA ASP A 753 1.05 11.82 15.25
C ASP A 753 -0.47 12.03 15.27
N MET A 754 -0.98 12.98 16.06
CA MET A 754 -2.39 13.40 16.02
C MET A 754 -2.77 13.93 14.63
N ASN A 755 -1.95 14.84 14.07
CA ASN A 755 -2.17 15.37 12.72
C ASN A 755 -2.15 14.26 11.66
N LYS A 756 -1.24 13.28 11.78
CA LYS A 756 -1.15 12.13 10.88
C LYS A 756 -2.39 11.23 11.00
N ALA A 757 -2.84 10.94 12.22
CA ALA A 757 -4.04 10.13 12.45
C ALA A 757 -5.29 10.79 11.82
N PHE A 758 -5.50 12.09 12.03
CA PHE A 758 -6.64 12.80 11.41
C PHE A 758 -6.50 12.93 9.89
N ALA A 759 -5.28 13.05 9.35
CA ALA A 759 -5.05 13.04 7.90
C ALA A 759 -5.36 11.67 7.28
N ASP A 760 -4.96 10.57 7.94
CA ASP A 760 -5.24 9.21 7.49
C ASP A 760 -6.75 8.91 7.54
N ILE A 761 -7.44 9.35 8.60
CA ILE A 761 -8.91 9.23 8.70
C ILE A 761 -9.58 10.03 7.59
N ALA A 762 -9.18 11.29 7.36
CA ALA A 762 -9.74 12.10 6.28
C ALA A 762 -9.49 11.52 4.87
N ALA A 763 -8.33 10.87 4.65
CA ALA A 763 -8.01 10.19 3.40
C ALA A 763 -8.93 9.01 3.07
N THR A 764 -9.67 8.46 4.06
CA THR A 764 -10.72 7.45 3.82
C THR A 764 -12.03 8.04 3.28
N GLY A 765 -12.16 9.36 3.24
CA GLY A 765 -13.43 10.05 2.96
C GLY A 765 -14.36 10.19 4.18
N ALA A 766 -13.89 9.82 5.38
CA ALA A 766 -14.59 10.09 6.63
C ALA A 766 -14.80 11.60 6.85
N THR A 767 -15.92 11.95 7.49
CA THR A 767 -16.34 13.33 7.79
C THR A 767 -16.38 13.60 9.29
N VAL A 768 -16.45 12.56 10.12
CA VAL A 768 -16.62 12.65 11.58
C VAL A 768 -15.69 11.67 12.31
N VAL A 769 -15.21 12.04 13.50
CA VAL A 769 -14.54 11.15 14.45
C VAL A 769 -15.22 11.26 15.80
N ARG A 770 -15.54 10.12 16.40
CA ARG A 770 -15.98 10.02 17.80
C ARG A 770 -14.76 9.85 18.71
N THR A 771 -14.69 10.57 19.82
CA THR A 771 -13.54 10.53 20.73
C THR A 771 -13.92 10.90 22.17
N TRP A 772 -13.01 10.66 23.12
CA TRP A 772 -13.25 10.89 24.55
C TRP A 772 -12.93 12.33 24.97
N GLY A 773 -13.93 12.98 25.57
CA GLY A 773 -13.80 14.19 26.38
C GLY A 773 -13.82 13.89 27.88
N PHE A 774 -13.47 12.67 28.30
CA PHE A 774 -13.31 12.24 29.69
C PHE A 774 -11.99 11.49 29.90
N ASN A 775 -11.47 11.54 31.12
CA ASN A 775 -10.46 10.63 31.67
C ASN A 775 -10.32 10.99 33.16
N GLU A 776 -11.10 10.34 34.03
CA GLU A 776 -11.18 10.62 35.47
C GLU A 776 -10.14 9.80 36.25
N VAL A 777 -9.19 10.49 36.89
CA VAL A 777 -8.08 9.83 37.58
C VAL A 777 -7.99 10.23 39.05
N THR A 778 -7.65 9.30 39.94
CA THR A 778 -7.33 9.59 41.35
C THR A 778 -5.83 9.89 41.57
N ASN A 779 -4.98 9.38 40.68
CA ASN A 779 -3.53 9.57 40.65
C ASN A 779 -3.08 10.04 39.26
N SER A 780 -1.91 10.67 39.15
CA SER A 780 -1.39 11.06 37.82
C SER A 780 -1.00 9.80 37.03
N PRO A 781 -1.56 9.54 35.84
CA PRO A 781 -1.36 8.29 35.10
C PRO A 781 -0.11 8.31 34.19
N GLY A 782 0.63 9.42 34.14
CA GLY A 782 1.78 9.59 33.22
C GLY A 782 1.40 9.80 31.74
N VAL A 783 0.11 9.86 31.44
CA VAL A 783 -0.49 10.13 30.12
C VAL A 783 -1.56 11.24 30.25
N PRO A 784 -2.04 11.84 29.16
CA PRO A 784 -3.05 12.90 29.24
C PRO A 784 -4.35 12.49 29.96
N TYR A 785 -4.88 13.40 30.77
CA TYR A 785 -6.12 13.21 31.54
C TYR A 785 -6.86 14.54 31.73
N TYR A 786 -8.19 14.52 31.83
CA TYR A 786 -8.99 15.75 31.86
C TYR A 786 -9.55 16.10 33.22
N GLN A 787 -9.73 15.14 34.13
CA GLN A 787 -10.17 15.43 35.50
C GLN A 787 -9.40 14.58 36.52
N ARG A 788 -8.93 15.22 37.60
CA ARG A 788 -8.31 14.54 38.74
C ARG A 788 -9.13 14.71 40.01
N TRP A 789 -9.21 13.64 40.78
CA TRP A 789 -9.86 13.60 42.09
C TRP A 789 -8.84 13.59 43.23
N SER A 790 -9.12 14.35 44.28
CA SER A 790 -8.43 14.28 45.57
C SER A 790 -9.48 14.11 46.66
N GLY A 791 -9.75 12.85 47.02
CA GLY A 791 -10.98 12.48 47.72
C GLY A 791 -12.21 12.98 46.94
N SER A 792 -13.20 13.51 47.66
CA SER A 792 -14.45 14.04 47.08
C SER A 792 -14.32 15.35 46.28
N THR A 793 -13.10 15.85 46.05
CA THR A 793 -12.85 17.10 45.32
C THR A 793 -12.32 16.83 43.91
N PRO A 794 -13.12 17.08 42.85
CA PRO A 794 -12.66 17.02 41.47
C PRO A 794 -11.95 18.33 41.07
N THR A 795 -10.93 18.22 40.23
CA THR A 795 -10.22 19.33 39.59
C THR A 795 -10.04 19.03 38.11
N VAL A 796 -10.47 19.96 37.23
CA VAL A 796 -10.29 19.81 35.78
C VAL A 796 -8.85 20.17 35.41
N ASN A 797 -8.18 19.29 34.66
CA ASN A 797 -6.83 19.56 34.17
C ASN A 797 -6.90 20.46 32.94
N THR A 798 -6.68 21.76 33.12
CA THR A 798 -6.58 22.73 32.02
C THR A 798 -5.15 22.90 31.48
N GLY A 799 -4.23 22.01 31.87
CA GLY A 799 -2.80 22.04 31.55
C GLY A 799 -2.44 21.41 30.20
N ALA A 800 -1.12 21.31 29.95
CA ALA A 800 -0.51 20.82 28.71
C ALA A 800 -0.81 19.34 28.37
N ASP A 801 -1.08 18.55 29.41
CA ASP A 801 -1.49 17.14 29.42
C ASP A 801 -3.00 16.97 29.69
N GLY A 802 -3.77 18.06 29.68
CA GLY A 802 -5.22 18.06 29.88
C GLY A 802 -5.93 18.72 28.71
N LEU A 803 -6.76 19.75 28.98
CA LEU A 803 -7.53 20.40 27.92
C LEU A 803 -6.66 21.04 26.82
N GLN A 804 -5.42 21.47 27.11
CA GLN A 804 -4.51 21.94 26.04
C GLN A 804 -3.99 20.80 25.15
N ASN A 805 -4.09 19.55 25.60
CA ASN A 805 -3.89 18.40 24.74
C ASN A 805 -5.11 18.16 23.84
N PHE A 806 -6.32 18.33 24.37
CA PHE A 806 -7.55 18.24 23.57
C PHE A 806 -7.67 19.38 22.54
N ASP A 807 -7.16 20.58 22.84
CA ASP A 807 -7.01 21.65 21.84
C ASP A 807 -6.24 21.18 20.59
N LYS A 808 -5.25 20.28 20.75
CA LYS A 808 -4.48 19.70 19.62
C LYS A 808 -5.31 18.70 18.82
N VAL A 809 -6.15 17.89 19.49
CA VAL A 809 -7.12 16.98 18.85
C VAL A 809 -8.09 17.78 17.98
N VAL A 810 -8.63 18.86 18.54
CA VAL A 810 -9.49 19.82 17.83
C VAL A 810 -8.75 20.46 16.66
N ALA A 811 -7.52 20.94 16.85
CA ALA A 811 -6.73 21.55 15.78
C ALA A 811 -6.41 20.56 14.64
N ALA A 812 -6.09 19.30 14.98
CA ALA A 812 -5.80 18.24 14.02
C ALA A 812 -7.05 17.85 13.21
N ALA A 813 -8.21 17.72 13.86
CA ALA A 813 -9.49 17.51 13.17
C ALA A 813 -9.82 18.67 12.23
N LYS A 814 -9.66 19.91 12.71
CA LYS A 814 -9.90 21.16 11.97
C LYS A 814 -9.02 21.29 10.73
N ALA A 815 -7.74 20.95 10.84
CA ALA A 815 -6.79 20.98 9.72
C ALA A 815 -7.14 19.99 8.60
N ASN A 816 -7.85 18.91 8.93
CA ASN A 816 -8.23 17.84 8.00
C ASN A 816 -9.72 17.87 7.62
N GLY A 817 -10.48 18.91 7.99
CA GLY A 817 -11.91 19.04 7.68
C GLY A 817 -12.84 18.07 8.43
N ILE A 818 -12.32 17.33 9.40
CA ILE A 818 -13.06 16.35 10.21
C ILE A 818 -13.87 17.07 11.30
N ARG A 819 -15.08 16.57 11.58
CA ARG A 819 -15.89 16.96 12.73
C ARG A 819 -15.73 16.01 13.92
N LEU A 820 -15.93 16.49 15.15
CA LEU A 820 -15.82 15.69 16.36
C LEU A 820 -17.17 15.42 17.05
N ILE A 821 -17.42 14.17 17.44
CA ILE A 821 -18.43 13.79 18.44
C ILE A 821 -17.66 13.47 19.73
N VAL A 822 -18.05 14.09 20.85
CA VAL A 822 -17.26 14.07 22.08
C VAL A 822 -18.13 13.61 23.26
N ALA A 823 -17.87 12.40 23.77
CA ALA A 823 -18.50 11.89 24.97
C ALA A 823 -17.87 12.48 26.24
N LEU A 824 -18.70 12.87 27.21
CA LEU A 824 -18.28 13.66 28.39
C LEU A 824 -18.08 12.84 29.68
N THR A 825 -18.43 11.56 29.71
CA THR A 825 -18.10 10.57 30.76
C THR A 825 -18.26 9.15 30.20
N ASN A 826 -17.85 8.11 30.93
CA ASN A 826 -17.99 6.71 30.56
C ASN A 826 -18.90 5.95 31.55
N ASN A 827 -19.75 5.04 31.05
CA ASN A 827 -20.45 4.06 31.89
C ASN A 827 -19.49 3.01 32.46
N TRP A 828 -18.45 2.67 31.70
CA TRP A 828 -17.44 1.67 32.07
C TRP A 828 -16.23 2.29 32.79
N ALA A 829 -15.49 1.47 33.53
CA ALA A 829 -14.34 1.89 34.32
C ALA A 829 -13.10 2.29 33.48
N ASP A 830 -13.08 2.00 32.18
CA ASP A 830 -12.01 2.40 31.27
C ASP A 830 -11.91 3.93 31.19
N TYR A 831 -10.70 4.46 31.46
CA TYR A 831 -10.45 5.89 31.61
C TYR A 831 -11.30 6.56 32.72
N GLY A 832 -11.74 5.80 33.74
CA GLY A 832 -12.44 6.34 34.90
C GLY A 832 -13.96 6.26 34.79
N GLY A 833 -14.62 7.34 34.39
CA GLY A 833 -16.08 7.37 34.20
C GLY A 833 -16.93 7.52 35.48
N MET A 834 -18.21 7.17 35.36
CA MET A 834 -19.27 7.41 36.35
C MET A 834 -18.96 6.82 37.73
N ASP A 835 -18.38 5.61 37.77
CA ASP A 835 -18.02 4.94 39.02
C ASP A 835 -16.97 5.74 39.82
N VAL A 836 -16.11 6.53 39.17
CA VAL A 836 -15.17 7.42 39.90
C VAL A 836 -15.93 8.50 40.68
N TYR A 837 -16.90 9.16 40.04
CA TYR A 837 -17.72 10.18 40.70
C TYR A 837 -18.49 9.60 41.89
N VAL A 838 -19.12 8.43 41.73
CA VAL A 838 -19.87 7.76 42.80
C VAL A 838 -18.94 7.36 43.95
N ASN A 839 -17.81 6.70 43.64
CA ASN A 839 -16.86 6.23 44.65
C ASN A 839 -16.23 7.39 45.44
N GLN A 840 -15.88 8.50 44.79
CA GLN A 840 -15.24 9.64 45.46
C GLN A 840 -16.23 10.53 46.26
N ILE A 841 -17.50 10.63 45.85
CA ILE A 841 -18.49 11.52 46.50
C ILE A 841 -19.38 10.78 47.52
N VAL A 842 -19.79 9.55 47.22
CA VAL A 842 -20.69 8.75 48.06
C VAL A 842 -19.91 7.72 48.88
N GLY A 843 -18.90 7.09 48.27
CA GLY A 843 -18.02 6.11 48.90
C GLY A 843 -17.80 4.87 48.05
N ASN A 844 -16.73 4.13 48.31
CA ASN A 844 -16.39 2.93 47.55
C ASN A 844 -17.48 1.84 47.65
N GLY A 845 -17.80 1.21 46.52
CA GLY A 845 -18.75 0.10 46.45
C GLY A 845 -20.22 0.51 46.56
N GLN A 846 -20.52 1.80 46.40
CA GLN A 846 -21.89 2.30 46.30
C GLN A 846 -22.49 2.03 44.91
N PRO A 847 -23.82 1.95 44.76
CA PRO A 847 -24.45 1.63 43.48
C PRO A 847 -24.13 2.63 42.36
N HIS A 848 -23.85 2.10 41.17
CA HIS A 848 -23.50 2.86 39.97
C HIS A 848 -24.55 3.94 39.62
N ASP A 849 -25.83 3.58 39.67
CA ASP A 849 -26.94 4.46 39.29
C ASP A 849 -27.18 5.65 40.25
N LEU A 850 -26.41 5.74 41.34
CA LEU A 850 -26.29 6.99 42.09
C LEU A 850 -25.68 8.12 41.24
N PHE A 851 -24.99 7.82 40.13
CA PHE A 851 -24.55 8.84 39.17
C PHE A 851 -25.73 9.63 38.58
N TYR A 852 -26.85 8.96 38.30
CA TYR A 852 -28.03 9.58 37.70
C TYR A 852 -28.96 10.28 38.70
N THR A 853 -28.81 10.00 40.00
CA THR A 853 -29.80 10.36 41.04
C THR A 853 -29.22 11.17 42.21
N ASN A 854 -27.93 11.02 42.54
CA ASN A 854 -27.32 11.72 43.66
C ASN A 854 -27.00 13.17 43.28
N ALA A 855 -27.66 14.13 43.96
CA ALA A 855 -27.52 15.55 43.67
C ALA A 855 -26.07 16.07 43.75
N LYS A 856 -25.21 15.51 44.62
CA LYS A 856 -23.79 15.91 44.71
C LYS A 856 -22.98 15.40 43.51
N VAL A 857 -23.23 14.16 43.08
CA VAL A 857 -22.60 13.58 41.88
C VAL A 857 -23.00 14.34 40.63
N ILE A 858 -24.31 14.57 40.44
CA ILE A 858 -24.85 15.37 39.34
C ILE A 858 -24.24 16.78 39.35
N SER A 859 -24.11 17.42 40.51
CA SER A 859 -23.49 18.74 40.62
C SER A 859 -22.00 18.73 40.23
N ALA A 860 -21.23 17.72 40.65
CA ALA A 860 -19.83 17.58 40.26
C ALA A 860 -19.68 17.36 38.75
N PHE A 861 -20.55 16.54 38.14
CA PHE A 861 -20.55 16.33 36.70
C PHE A 861 -20.96 17.59 35.93
N LYS A 862 -21.96 18.34 36.41
CA LYS A 862 -22.32 19.66 35.85
C LYS A 862 -21.16 20.66 35.92
N ASN A 863 -20.33 20.63 36.97
CA ASN A 863 -19.12 21.47 37.04
C ASN A 863 -18.06 21.06 36.00
N TYR A 864 -17.91 19.77 35.73
CA TYR A 864 -17.05 19.26 34.65
C TYR A 864 -17.54 19.74 33.28
N ILE A 865 -18.81 19.47 32.97
CA ILE A 865 -19.50 19.92 31.75
C ILE A 865 -19.30 21.42 31.54
N ASN A 866 -19.57 22.23 32.57
CA ASN A 866 -19.44 23.68 32.48
C ASN A 866 -18.02 24.12 32.11
N THR A 867 -17.00 23.42 32.59
CA THR A 867 -15.59 23.73 32.27
C THR A 867 -15.24 23.29 30.85
N PHE A 868 -15.58 22.06 30.47
CA PHE A 868 -15.22 21.48 29.18
C PHE A 868 -16.01 22.13 28.03
N VAL A 869 -17.34 22.16 28.12
CA VAL A 869 -18.23 22.70 27.08
C VAL A 869 -18.03 24.21 26.90
N SER A 870 -17.88 24.99 27.99
CA SER A 870 -17.65 26.44 27.87
C SER A 870 -16.36 26.78 27.12
N ARG A 871 -15.34 25.91 27.16
CA ARG A 871 -14.09 26.10 26.42
C ARG A 871 -14.30 26.02 24.90
N TYR A 872 -15.18 25.11 24.45
CA TYR A 872 -15.31 24.78 23.04
C TYR A 872 -16.64 25.18 22.39
N LYS A 873 -17.60 25.78 23.12
CA LYS A 873 -18.93 26.18 22.61
C LYS A 873 -18.96 27.06 21.34
N ASN A 874 -17.83 27.64 20.95
CA ASN A 874 -17.66 28.47 19.76
C ASN A 874 -16.79 27.81 18.67
N GLU A 875 -16.43 26.52 18.80
CA GLU A 875 -15.51 25.82 17.90
C GLU A 875 -16.24 24.84 16.97
N PRO A 876 -16.63 25.26 15.75
CA PRO A 876 -17.46 24.48 14.84
C PRO A 876 -16.81 23.20 14.29
N THR A 877 -15.54 22.93 14.59
CA THR A 877 -14.93 21.61 14.38
C THR A 877 -15.58 20.54 15.25
N ILE A 878 -16.10 20.87 16.43
CA ILE A 878 -16.96 19.94 17.17
C ILE A 878 -18.34 19.95 16.50
N MET A 879 -18.93 18.77 16.33
CA MET A 879 -20.29 18.58 15.82
C MET A 879 -21.26 18.36 16.98
N ALA A 880 -20.90 17.50 17.93
CA ALA A 880 -21.80 17.10 19.01
C ALA A 880 -21.11 16.82 20.34
N TRP A 881 -21.87 17.04 21.41
CA TRP A 881 -21.62 16.53 22.76
C TRP A 881 -22.46 15.27 22.99
N GLU A 882 -21.87 14.25 23.60
CA GLU A 882 -22.63 13.13 24.15
C GLU A 882 -22.59 13.15 25.67
N LEU A 883 -23.73 12.88 26.30
CA LEU A 883 -23.85 12.95 27.74
C LEU A 883 -22.94 11.92 28.43
N ALA A 884 -22.85 10.72 27.85
CA ALA A 884 -21.96 9.64 28.30
C ALA A 884 -21.68 8.66 27.16
N ASN A 885 -20.63 7.86 27.27
CA ASN A 885 -20.47 6.65 26.47
C ASN A 885 -21.24 5.48 27.12
N GLU A 886 -22.17 4.90 26.37
CA GLU A 886 -22.97 3.70 26.71
C GLU A 886 -23.66 3.75 28.11
N PRO A 887 -24.38 4.83 28.49
CA PRO A 887 -25.03 4.95 29.81
C PRO A 887 -26.04 3.83 30.07
N ARG A 888 -25.93 3.18 31.23
CA ARG A 888 -26.80 2.09 31.70
C ARG A 888 -27.08 2.21 33.19
N CYS A 889 -28.09 1.52 33.70
CA CYS A 889 -28.33 1.36 35.14
C CYS A 889 -27.23 0.56 35.86
N LYS A 890 -26.34 -0.12 35.11
CA LYS A 890 -25.20 -0.91 35.62
C LYS A 890 -23.92 -0.52 34.88
N GLY A 891 -22.91 -0.11 35.64
CA GLY A 891 -21.54 0.06 35.15
C GLY A 891 -20.69 -1.20 35.32
N SER A 892 -19.36 -1.06 35.23
CA SER A 892 -18.40 -2.17 35.35
C SER A 892 -18.49 -2.93 36.69
N THR A 893 -18.97 -2.30 37.76
CA THR A 893 -19.18 -2.95 39.07
C THR A 893 -20.40 -3.88 39.11
N GLY A 894 -21.28 -3.85 38.11
CA GLY A 894 -22.56 -4.58 38.09
C GLY A 894 -23.55 -4.18 39.19
N THR A 895 -23.19 -3.25 40.07
CA THR A 895 -23.92 -2.94 41.31
C THR A 895 -24.92 -1.82 41.06
N THR A 896 -26.19 -2.08 41.33
CA THR A 896 -27.30 -1.11 41.19
C THR A 896 -28.13 -1.04 42.46
N SER A 897 -28.81 0.09 42.69
CA SER A 897 -29.76 0.30 43.79
C SER A 897 -30.99 -0.59 43.70
N GLY A 898 -31.23 -1.20 42.52
CA GLY A 898 -32.47 -1.91 42.20
C GLY A 898 -33.65 -0.98 41.88
N THR A 899 -33.45 0.35 41.92
CA THR A 899 -34.49 1.35 41.62
C THR A 899 -34.26 2.14 40.33
N CYS A 900 -33.11 1.94 39.68
CA CYS A 900 -32.86 2.52 38.37
C CYS A 900 -33.71 1.86 37.29
N THR A 901 -34.34 2.68 36.45
CA THR A 901 -35.24 2.28 35.38
C THR A 901 -34.99 3.15 34.15
N THR A 902 -35.67 2.85 33.04
CA THR A 902 -35.67 3.70 31.84
C THR A 902 -36.05 5.15 32.12
N ALA A 903 -37.03 5.37 33.02
CA ALA A 903 -37.42 6.70 33.47
C ALA A 903 -36.31 7.44 34.23
N THR A 904 -35.42 6.72 34.94
CA THR A 904 -34.28 7.31 35.66
C THR A 904 -33.28 7.94 34.68
N ILE A 905 -32.87 7.19 33.64
CA ILE A 905 -31.91 7.70 32.65
C ILE A 905 -32.58 8.72 31.72
N THR A 906 -33.83 8.51 31.30
CA THR A 906 -34.59 9.50 30.50
C THR A 906 -34.68 10.86 31.22
N LYS A 907 -34.94 10.85 32.54
CA LYS A 907 -34.95 12.07 33.35
C LYS A 907 -33.56 12.72 33.44
N TRP A 908 -32.53 11.95 33.74
CA TRP A 908 -31.17 12.47 33.81
C TRP A 908 -30.71 13.05 32.46
N ALA A 909 -30.99 12.36 31.35
CA ALA A 909 -30.68 12.80 30.00
C ALA A 909 -31.39 14.13 29.67
N THR A 910 -32.65 14.29 30.09
CA THR A 910 -33.39 15.56 29.99
C THR A 910 -32.71 16.67 30.79
N ASP A 911 -32.39 16.42 32.06
CA ASP A 911 -31.83 17.42 32.99
C ASP A 911 -30.38 17.83 32.66
N ILE A 912 -29.58 16.95 32.05
CA ILE A 912 -28.19 17.21 31.63
C ILE A 912 -28.15 17.82 30.22
N SER A 913 -28.91 17.32 29.24
CA SER A 913 -28.92 17.91 27.90
C SER A 913 -29.45 19.35 27.90
N ALA A 914 -30.50 19.64 28.67
CA ALA A 914 -30.98 21.01 28.89
C ALA A 914 -29.91 21.90 29.56
N TYR A 915 -29.10 21.34 30.45
CA TYR A 915 -27.98 22.07 31.06
C TYR A 915 -26.87 22.37 30.04
N ILE A 916 -26.46 21.41 29.21
CA ILE A 916 -25.53 21.65 28.10
C ILE A 916 -26.06 22.75 27.17
N LYS A 917 -27.34 22.67 26.75
CA LYS A 917 -27.98 23.69 25.89
C LYS A 917 -28.05 25.09 26.51
N SER A 918 -28.00 25.20 27.85
CA SER A 918 -27.90 26.48 28.56
C SER A 918 -26.51 27.11 28.52
N ILE A 919 -25.46 26.31 28.31
CA ILE A 919 -24.06 26.74 28.15
C ILE A 919 -23.73 26.97 26.66
N ASP A 920 -24.29 26.12 25.79
CA ASP A 920 -23.94 25.96 24.38
C ASP A 920 -25.18 25.67 23.53
N SER A 921 -25.65 26.69 22.82
CA SER A 921 -26.74 26.61 21.84
C SER A 921 -26.27 26.25 20.42
N ASN A 922 -24.96 26.07 20.21
CA ASN A 922 -24.35 25.90 18.90
C ASN A 922 -24.24 24.43 18.51
N HIS A 923 -23.72 23.58 19.41
CA HIS A 923 -23.49 22.18 19.14
C HIS A 923 -24.75 21.33 19.24
N LEU A 924 -24.71 20.18 18.56
CA LEU A 924 -25.69 19.12 18.75
C LEU A 924 -25.42 18.38 20.07
N VAL A 925 -26.44 17.74 20.62
CA VAL A 925 -26.37 16.93 21.83
C VAL A 925 -27.06 15.59 21.57
N ALA A 926 -26.41 14.50 21.93
CA ALA A 926 -26.98 13.15 21.98
C ALA A 926 -26.73 12.51 23.34
N LEU A 927 -27.39 11.38 23.61
CA LEU A 927 -27.19 10.63 24.84
C LEU A 927 -25.86 9.86 24.82
N GLY A 928 -25.52 9.25 23.68
CA GLY A 928 -24.39 8.32 23.51
C GLY A 928 -24.74 6.89 23.96
N ASP A 929 -26.02 6.52 23.88
CA ASP A 929 -26.55 5.20 24.21
C ASP A 929 -26.51 4.21 23.03
N GLU A 930 -26.66 2.93 23.37
CA GLU A 930 -26.47 1.80 22.46
C GLU A 930 -27.70 1.48 21.60
N GLY A 931 -28.81 2.22 21.77
CA GLY A 931 -30.06 2.03 21.03
C GLY A 931 -31.08 1.06 21.65
N PHE A 932 -30.94 0.68 22.93
CA PHE A 932 -31.89 -0.29 23.51
C PHE A 932 -33.32 0.21 23.57
N PHE A 933 -34.26 -0.64 23.15
CA PHE A 933 -35.69 -0.35 23.28
C PHE A 933 -36.24 -0.88 24.60
N ASN A 934 -37.40 -0.35 24.96
CA ASN A 934 -38.22 -0.75 26.10
C ASN A 934 -39.60 -1.20 25.60
N LYS A 935 -39.65 -2.32 24.87
CA LYS A 935 -40.89 -2.91 24.29
C LYS A 935 -41.46 -3.94 25.28
N PRO A 936 -42.58 -3.67 25.97
CA PRO A 936 -43.12 -4.58 26.99
C PRO A 936 -43.41 -5.97 26.43
N GLY A 937 -42.93 -7.01 27.12
CA GLY A 937 -43.13 -8.40 26.72
C GLY A 937 -42.19 -8.91 25.62
N SER A 938 -41.20 -8.13 25.16
CA SER A 938 -40.21 -8.62 24.21
C SER A 938 -39.32 -9.73 24.80
N ALA A 939 -39.15 -10.83 24.07
CA ALA A 939 -38.24 -11.91 24.45
C ALA A 939 -36.76 -11.60 24.15
N SER A 940 -36.48 -10.63 23.26
CA SER A 940 -35.13 -10.25 22.86
C SER A 940 -34.53 -9.22 23.81
N TYR A 941 -33.36 -9.53 24.39
CA TYR A 941 -32.65 -8.70 25.38
C TYR A 941 -32.55 -7.20 25.03
N PRO A 942 -32.05 -6.79 23.85
CA PRO A 942 -31.88 -5.37 23.50
C PRO A 942 -33.20 -4.61 23.31
N TYR A 943 -34.36 -5.26 23.47
CA TYR A 943 -35.70 -4.67 23.41
C TYR A 943 -36.45 -4.68 24.76
N GLN A 944 -35.85 -5.14 25.86
CA GLN A 944 -36.53 -5.30 27.16
C GLN A 944 -36.47 -4.08 28.08
N GLY A 945 -35.66 -3.06 27.78
CA GLY A 945 -35.42 -1.91 28.66
C GLY A 945 -34.64 -2.21 29.94
N SER A 946 -34.14 -3.44 30.10
CA SER A 946 -33.50 -3.96 31.33
C SER A 946 -32.18 -3.28 31.71
N GLU A 947 -31.52 -2.65 30.75
CA GLU A 947 -30.31 -1.84 30.96
C GLU A 947 -30.62 -0.39 31.38
N GLY A 948 -31.90 0.01 31.44
CA GLY A 948 -32.31 1.37 31.80
C GLY A 948 -32.35 2.36 30.64
N ILE A 949 -32.32 1.88 29.40
CA ILE A 949 -32.44 2.69 28.19
C ILE A 949 -33.77 2.42 27.47
N ASP A 950 -34.37 3.48 26.94
CA ASP A 950 -35.61 3.48 26.17
C ASP A 950 -35.42 4.45 24.99
N PHE A 951 -34.96 3.90 23.86
CA PHE A 951 -34.64 4.67 22.67
C PHE A 951 -35.80 5.56 22.20
N ASP A 952 -37.04 5.04 22.22
CA ASP A 952 -38.24 5.77 21.79
C ASP A 952 -38.65 6.89 22.76
N ALA A 953 -38.32 6.78 24.05
CA ALA A 953 -38.50 7.86 25.02
C ALA A 953 -37.38 8.90 24.93
N ASN A 954 -36.12 8.45 24.88
CA ASN A 954 -34.93 9.30 24.80
C ASN A 954 -34.93 10.16 23.53
N LEU A 955 -35.27 9.58 22.37
CA LEU A 955 -35.35 10.30 21.10
C LEU A 955 -36.38 11.44 21.10
N LYS A 956 -37.38 11.41 22.01
CA LYS A 956 -38.38 12.49 22.16
C LYS A 956 -37.91 13.67 23.00
N ILE A 957 -36.80 13.56 23.75
CA ILE A 957 -36.24 14.65 24.56
C ILE A 957 -35.87 15.82 23.63
N SER A 958 -36.49 16.99 23.80
CA SER A 958 -36.35 18.12 22.87
C SER A 958 -34.94 18.70 22.80
N THR A 959 -34.14 18.52 23.85
CA THR A 959 -32.75 18.98 23.98
C THR A 959 -31.70 17.97 23.51
N LEU A 960 -32.11 16.76 23.09
CA LEU A 960 -31.29 15.85 22.30
C LEU A 960 -31.64 16.02 20.82
N ASP A 961 -30.67 16.40 19.97
CA ASP A 961 -30.93 16.72 18.57
C ASP A 961 -30.95 15.47 17.66
N PHE A 962 -30.23 14.42 18.06
CA PHE A 962 -30.15 13.12 17.39
C PHE A 962 -29.98 12.01 18.45
N ALA A 963 -30.08 10.75 18.03
CA ALA A 963 -29.76 9.60 18.88
C ALA A 963 -28.77 8.63 18.21
N THR A 964 -28.23 7.73 19.02
CA THR A 964 -27.18 6.78 18.66
C THR A 964 -27.66 5.35 18.80
N ALA A 965 -27.10 4.44 18.01
CA ALA A 965 -27.36 3.01 18.13
C ALA A 965 -26.10 2.21 17.83
N HIS A 966 -25.92 1.09 18.54
CA HIS A 966 -24.80 0.19 18.38
C HIS A 966 -25.27 -1.13 17.76
N ALA A 967 -24.64 -1.57 16.67
CA ALA A 967 -24.93 -2.86 16.01
C ALA A 967 -23.87 -3.90 16.37
N LYS A 968 -23.98 -4.41 17.59
CA LYS A 968 -23.30 -5.61 18.10
C LYS A 968 -24.33 -6.75 18.12
N SER A 969 -23.92 -8.01 18.31
CA SER A 969 -24.89 -9.13 18.27
C SER A 969 -25.83 -9.20 19.48
N TRP A 970 -25.50 -8.59 20.62
CA TRP A 970 -26.32 -8.57 21.84
C TRP A 970 -26.86 -9.93 22.33
N GLY A 971 -26.15 -11.03 22.02
CA GLY A 971 -26.58 -12.40 22.30
C GLY A 971 -27.39 -13.07 21.18
N GLU A 972 -27.86 -12.31 20.19
CA GLU A 972 -28.68 -12.73 19.05
C GLU A 972 -27.80 -13.31 17.91
N SER A 973 -26.87 -14.19 18.28
CA SER A 973 -25.77 -14.65 17.41
C SER A 973 -26.17 -15.69 16.36
N ALA A 974 -27.42 -16.16 16.33
CA ALA A 974 -27.89 -17.19 15.40
C ALA A 974 -27.91 -16.71 13.93
N ASN A 975 -28.17 -15.42 13.70
CA ASN A 975 -28.06 -14.78 12.39
C ASN A 975 -27.79 -13.27 12.56
N PRO A 976 -26.55 -12.85 12.87
CA PRO A 976 -26.23 -11.46 13.16
C PRO A 976 -26.47 -10.55 11.94
N THR A 977 -26.32 -11.08 10.72
CA THR A 977 -26.58 -10.34 9.48
C THR A 977 -28.02 -9.86 9.40
N ASN A 978 -29.00 -10.78 9.47
CA ASN A 978 -30.41 -10.43 9.36
C ASN A 978 -30.93 -9.76 10.64
N TRP A 979 -30.45 -10.19 11.81
CA TRP A 979 -30.81 -9.55 13.07
C TRP A 979 -30.38 -8.07 13.09
N GLY A 980 -29.14 -7.76 12.70
CA GLY A 980 -28.66 -6.38 12.64
C GLY A 980 -29.33 -5.53 11.56
N ALA A 981 -29.75 -6.14 10.43
CA ALA A 981 -30.58 -5.46 9.43
C ALA A 981 -31.98 -5.11 9.98
N GLN A 982 -32.58 -5.99 10.79
CA GLN A 982 -33.83 -5.69 11.49
C GLN A 982 -33.63 -4.62 12.58
N TRP A 983 -32.54 -4.70 13.36
CA TRP A 983 -32.16 -3.69 14.35
C TRP A 983 -32.07 -2.29 13.74
N ILE A 984 -31.34 -2.15 12.63
CA ILE A 984 -31.23 -0.89 11.86
C ILE A 984 -32.60 -0.44 11.34
N THR A 985 -33.44 -1.37 10.88
CA THR A 985 -34.80 -1.07 10.39
C THR A 985 -35.73 -0.55 11.48
N ASP A 986 -35.69 -1.14 12.68
CA ASP A 986 -36.44 -0.68 13.85
C ASP A 986 -36.02 0.74 14.26
N HIS A 987 -34.70 1.01 14.27
CA HIS A 987 -34.17 2.34 14.56
C HIS A 987 -34.56 3.37 13.50
N ALA A 988 -34.57 3.01 12.22
CA ALA A 988 -35.05 3.86 11.13
C ALA A 988 -36.56 4.16 11.24
N ALA A 989 -37.36 3.23 11.76
CA ALA A 989 -38.77 3.47 12.04
C ALA A 989 -38.96 4.53 13.15
N SER A 990 -38.17 4.44 14.23
CA SER A 990 -38.17 5.43 15.33
C SER A 990 -37.60 6.79 14.89
N GLN A 991 -36.53 6.80 14.08
CA GLN A 991 -35.98 8.00 13.41
C GLN A 991 -37.08 8.75 12.65
N LYS A 992 -37.86 8.02 11.85
CA LYS A 992 -38.98 8.56 11.07
C LYS A 992 -40.14 9.04 11.96
N ALA A 993 -40.48 8.30 13.01
CA ALA A 993 -41.56 8.65 13.92
C ALA A 993 -41.26 9.92 14.75
N ALA A 994 -40.01 10.13 15.16
CA ALA A 994 -39.57 11.31 15.90
C ALA A 994 -39.10 12.48 15.01
N ASN A 995 -38.89 12.24 13.70
CA ASN A 995 -38.35 13.19 12.73
C ASN A 995 -37.03 13.86 13.18
N LYS A 996 -36.10 13.05 13.71
CA LYS A 996 -34.74 13.44 14.09
C LYS A 996 -33.73 12.50 13.42
N PRO A 997 -32.44 12.86 13.28
CA PRO A 997 -31.45 11.94 12.75
C PRO A 997 -31.09 10.84 13.78
N VAL A 998 -30.61 9.71 13.28
CA VAL A 998 -30.00 8.64 14.08
C VAL A 998 -28.65 8.29 13.45
N ILE A 999 -27.63 8.03 14.29
CA ILE A 999 -26.31 7.56 13.87
C ILE A 999 -26.13 6.12 14.35
N LEU A 1000 -25.66 5.24 13.46
CA LEU A 1000 -25.12 3.94 13.85
C LEU A 1000 -23.62 4.13 14.15
N GLU A 1001 -23.24 4.06 15.42
CA GLU A 1001 -21.89 4.42 15.86
C GLU A 1001 -20.96 3.20 15.94
N GLU A 1002 -21.00 2.43 17.02
CA GLU A 1002 -20.22 1.20 17.13
C GLU A 1002 -20.96 0.01 16.52
N PHE A 1003 -20.33 -0.64 15.55
CA PHE A 1003 -20.85 -1.84 14.91
C PHE A 1003 -19.74 -2.85 14.70
N GLY A 1004 -20.07 -4.13 14.86
CA GLY A 1004 -19.07 -5.19 14.78
C GLY A 1004 -19.67 -6.58 14.80
N VAL A 1005 -19.18 -7.44 13.89
CA VAL A 1005 -19.43 -8.89 13.91
C VAL A 1005 -18.10 -9.65 13.83
N THR A 1006 -18.02 -10.78 14.51
CA THR A 1006 -16.81 -11.62 14.52
C THR A 1006 -16.63 -12.42 13.23
N ASN A 1007 -17.74 -12.88 12.63
CA ASN A 1007 -17.76 -13.72 11.43
C ASN A 1007 -18.50 -13.01 10.28
N SER A 1008 -18.18 -13.38 9.03
CA SER A 1008 -18.93 -12.93 7.84
C SER A 1008 -19.03 -11.40 7.72
N GLN A 1009 -17.96 -10.69 8.09
CA GLN A 1009 -17.93 -9.22 8.17
C GLN A 1009 -18.31 -8.55 6.84
N SER A 1010 -17.72 -8.97 5.73
CA SER A 1010 -17.97 -8.35 4.41
C SER A 1010 -19.44 -8.45 3.97
N SER A 1011 -20.06 -9.64 4.05
CA SER A 1011 -21.47 -9.81 3.70
C SER A 1011 -22.38 -9.11 4.69
N THR A 1012 -22.07 -9.18 5.99
CA THR A 1012 -22.89 -8.54 7.04
C THR A 1012 -22.88 -7.03 6.93
N TYR A 1013 -21.71 -6.41 6.82
CA TYR A 1013 -21.59 -4.97 6.64
C TYR A 1013 -22.15 -4.51 5.29
N THR A 1014 -22.05 -5.31 4.21
CA THR A 1014 -22.73 -5.02 2.94
C THR A 1014 -24.25 -4.99 3.12
N THR A 1015 -24.83 -5.96 3.84
CA THR A 1015 -26.26 -5.98 4.14
C THR A 1015 -26.66 -4.79 5.01
N TRP A 1016 -25.97 -4.54 6.12
CA TRP A 1016 -26.26 -3.42 7.04
C TRP A 1016 -26.12 -2.06 6.35
N LEU A 1017 -25.07 -1.84 5.57
CA LEU A 1017 -24.88 -0.62 4.78
C LEU A 1017 -25.97 -0.47 3.72
N SER A 1018 -26.40 -1.56 3.09
CA SER A 1018 -27.51 -1.56 2.14
C SER A 1018 -28.85 -1.26 2.82
N THR A 1019 -29.06 -1.70 4.06
CA THR A 1019 -30.22 -1.30 4.87
C THR A 1019 -30.15 0.19 5.22
N VAL A 1020 -29.02 0.70 5.72
CA VAL A 1020 -28.85 2.15 5.99
C VAL A 1020 -29.09 2.98 4.74
N ALA A 1021 -28.51 2.56 3.60
CA ALA A 1021 -28.65 3.26 2.33
C ALA A 1021 -30.08 3.22 1.78
N SER A 1022 -30.80 2.09 1.86
CA SER A 1022 -32.16 2.00 1.32
C SER A 1022 -33.12 2.99 1.99
N TRP A 1023 -32.96 3.26 3.29
CA TRP A 1023 -33.72 4.32 3.97
C TRP A 1023 -33.30 5.74 3.55
N VAL A 1024 -32.03 5.96 3.19
CA VAL A 1024 -31.53 7.25 2.67
C VAL A 1024 -32.02 7.54 1.24
N TYR A 1025 -32.29 6.50 0.43
CA TYR A 1025 -32.67 6.59 -0.99
C TYR A 1025 -34.17 6.55 -1.29
N VAL A 1026 -35.06 6.48 -0.28
CA VAL A 1026 -36.53 6.42 -0.48
C VAL A 1026 -37.21 7.80 -0.64
N GLU A 1027 -36.46 8.90 -0.57
CA GLU A 1027 -36.93 10.17 -1.14
C GLU A 1027 -36.83 10.15 -2.67
N HIS A 1028 -37.94 10.46 -3.34
CA HIS A 1028 -38.05 10.36 -4.80
C HIS A 1028 -37.05 11.27 -5.52
N TRP A 1029 -36.08 10.67 -6.22
CA TRP A 1029 -35.41 11.32 -7.33
C TRP A 1029 -36.32 11.30 -8.56
N PRO A 1030 -36.45 12.39 -9.34
CA PRO A 1030 -37.09 12.33 -10.64
C PRO A 1030 -36.29 11.41 -11.58
N GLU A 1031 -36.97 10.83 -12.58
CA GLU A 1031 -36.41 9.76 -13.43
C GLU A 1031 -35.32 10.23 -14.42
N ASP A 1032 -35.05 11.53 -14.50
CA ASP A 1032 -34.16 12.16 -15.49
C ASP A 1032 -32.66 12.12 -15.12
N GLN A 1033 -32.28 11.50 -14.00
CA GLN A 1033 -30.88 11.32 -13.58
C GLN A 1033 -30.53 9.88 -13.16
N ARG A 1034 -31.00 8.87 -13.89
CA ARG A 1034 -30.50 7.49 -13.81
C ARG A 1034 -29.67 7.10 -15.03
#